data_AF-A0A391P6G2-F1
#
_entry.id   AF-A0A391P6G2-F1
#
_cell.length_a   1.000
_cell.length_b   1.000
_cell.length_c   1.000
_cell.angle_alpha   90.00
_cell.angle_beta   90.00
_cell.angle_gamma   90.00
#
_symmetry.space_group_name_H-M   'P 1'
#
loop_
_entity.id
_entity.type
_entity.pdbx_description
1 polymer ?
#
loop_
_entity_poly.entity_id
_entity_poly.type
_entity_poly.pdbx_seq_one_letter_code
_entity_poly.pdbx_strand_id
1 'polypeptide(L)'
;DLSLVGLAVYEPDSDWDTKVEVPRGCKTLPAVSGTPLYLRGNVYACIHQQLVRVDLDTRSVELIPLSLSAQPRLAENRDALVLETPGGVMYYPVRPIRRVGDSAMVATPHGRVMGDMVGDGVVQGQADIGGRCYDVSRGVWTATGLQTVETETVRRHSATSIKELERLLASGVAECVDVTSTDGSLGTLCPIESLSDRQLHDWTFTDCTFRSMSGASVSKSRFVNCSFEGASLKQASFTGCTFTTCFLDSAQCDNVAFTDVVFEEGCSLVGGSLAMGSLTSVSLAGVPLTTTDLSSTTFREVDVCGSELTGCNLTGLDLSHVQGLTDTMLHQAVGLTGVNLTGNNMEGWDLSSLDLSGVALTGAVLNDAVLRGTVISTDTVISHMQLQQCNPTGVVFSDTDLSGRDLSSLSLTGACFSQANLTGCDLTNSDLTDAEMSGTTLSGATLTGVIGLSATQLHDAKCVTSATLSGISLVSMDLSGINMSETDLTGCDFTDATLTKCDFSGATLIEATLTGASFTDATLTGATLTGVTGLSDTQLRSVSCLTGANLSGLDLTDMYLSDLDISGVDLTGATLTGATLIGVTGLSDTQLRSVSSLVGANLSGLDMTNMDLSDVDMTGVSLDSATLSGAILTGVTLIGVRGLSDTQLREASSVTGANLSGLDLTNMDLSKIDISGVDLAGATLTGSNLTGATLTDTTLVSVTGLTDSQLRSVSSVRAANLSGLDLSNMDLSSVTLTNCDLRGCNLTGTLLSAESGATLSIPVVPQFDRPVSGMSQGWNTFHLTVPALEGLEWLLYSSGTVQITCSGHYVLDNSSGIVMCSRVGTSIEFSGPAGTANVPCTPGVEAMVEVNVLECSSGSTVTVVM
;
A
#
# COMPACT_ATOMS: atom_id res chain seq x y z
N ASP A 1 -42.92 9.74 3.50
CA ASP A 1 -42.84 9.25 4.89
C ASP A 1 -43.31 7.80 4.89
N LEU A 2 -42.38 6.86 4.72
CA LEU A 2 -42.64 5.41 4.53
C LEU A 2 -42.45 4.65 5.85
N SER A 3 -42.68 5.31 6.98
CA SER A 3 -42.39 4.78 8.32
C SER A 3 -43.36 3.71 8.84
N LEU A 4 -44.24 3.18 7.98
CA LEU A 4 -45.27 2.19 8.35
C LEU A 4 -45.71 1.26 7.20
N VAL A 5 -44.83 0.97 6.23
CA VAL A 5 -45.17 0.14 5.06
C VAL A 5 -44.32 -1.12 5.02
N GLY A 6 -44.96 -2.28 5.17
CA GLY A 6 -44.41 -3.54 4.64
C GLY A 6 -44.58 -3.53 3.12
N LEU A 7 -43.48 -3.64 2.38
CA LEU A 7 -43.51 -3.89 0.94
C LEU A 7 -43.75 -5.39 0.73
N ALA A 8 -44.88 -5.74 0.12
CA ALA A 8 -45.05 -7.04 -0.51
C ALA A 8 -44.84 -6.84 -2.01
N VAL A 9 -43.73 -7.36 -2.54
CA VAL A 9 -43.54 -7.51 -3.98
C VAL A 9 -44.25 -8.79 -4.36
N TYR A 10 -45.26 -8.69 -5.20
CA TYR A 10 -46.00 -9.86 -5.68
C TYR A 10 -45.45 -10.21 -7.06
N GLU A 11 -44.68 -11.28 -7.14
CA GLU A 11 -44.35 -11.96 -8.38
C GLU A 11 -45.33 -13.15 -8.50
N PRO A 12 -45.96 -13.41 -9.66
CA PRO A 12 -47.07 -14.37 -9.70
C PRO A 12 -46.68 -15.83 -9.48
N ASP A 13 -45.39 -16.19 -9.47
CA ASP A 13 -44.97 -17.60 -9.56
C ASP A 13 -43.67 -17.93 -8.79
N SER A 14 -43.55 -17.57 -7.50
CA SER A 14 -42.46 -18.12 -6.67
C SER A 14 -42.84 -18.32 -5.19
N ASP A 15 -42.70 -19.56 -4.72
CA ASP A 15 -42.79 -19.95 -3.31
C ASP A 15 -41.48 -19.57 -2.58
N TRP A 16 -41.34 -18.34 -2.08
CA TRP A 16 -40.27 -18.00 -1.12
C TRP A 16 -40.79 -17.12 0.02
N ASP A 17 -40.71 -17.65 1.24
CA ASP A 17 -41.07 -17.01 2.50
C ASP A 17 -39.94 -16.07 3.00
N THR A 18 -39.49 -15.12 2.17
CA THR A 18 -38.40 -14.18 2.53
C THR A 18 -38.97 -12.88 3.06
N LYS A 19 -39.02 -12.76 4.39
CA LYS A 19 -39.40 -11.54 5.10
C LYS A 19 -38.19 -10.58 5.19
N VAL A 20 -38.23 -9.45 4.48
CA VAL A 20 -37.25 -8.37 4.68
C VAL A 20 -37.78 -7.45 5.79
N GLU A 21 -37.25 -7.58 7.00
CA GLU A 21 -37.56 -6.67 8.10
C GLU A 21 -36.74 -5.37 8.00
N VAL A 22 -37.43 -4.25 7.83
CA VAL A 22 -36.80 -2.91 7.89
C VAL A 22 -36.82 -2.42 9.34
N PRO A 23 -35.66 -2.16 9.97
CA PRO A 23 -35.62 -1.68 11.35
C PRO A 23 -36.28 -0.30 11.50
N ARG A 24 -37.03 -0.11 12.59
CA ARG A 24 -37.73 1.17 12.88
C ARG A 24 -36.73 2.32 13.01
N GLY A 25 -36.80 3.31 12.12
CA GLY A 25 -36.04 4.56 12.20
C GLY A 25 -35.24 4.93 10.94
N CYS A 26 -35.11 4.03 9.96
CA CYS A 26 -34.38 4.31 8.72
C CYS A 26 -35.23 5.15 7.73
N LYS A 27 -34.66 6.27 7.25
CA LYS A 27 -35.30 7.14 6.24
C LYS A 27 -35.00 6.73 4.78
N THR A 28 -34.09 5.78 4.57
CA THR A 28 -33.71 5.21 3.26
C THR A 28 -33.37 3.73 3.42
N LEU A 29 -33.75 2.90 2.44
CA LEU A 29 -33.38 1.48 2.36
C LEU A 29 -31.85 1.34 2.20
N PRO A 30 -31.19 0.38 2.89
CA PRO A 30 -29.78 0.12 2.67
C PRO A 30 -29.57 -0.44 1.25
N ALA A 31 -28.46 -0.07 0.61
CA ALA A 31 -28.11 -0.58 -0.70
C ALA A 31 -27.82 -2.09 -0.61
N VAL A 32 -28.65 -2.89 -1.28
CA VAL A 32 -28.36 -4.30 -1.53
C VAL A 32 -27.25 -4.32 -2.58
N SER A 33 -26.06 -4.78 -2.22
CA SER A 33 -24.96 -4.91 -3.17
C SER A 33 -25.24 -6.06 -4.11
N GLY A 34 -25.47 -5.73 -5.37
CA GLY A 34 -25.66 -6.70 -6.45
C GLY A 34 -27.03 -6.58 -7.09
N THR A 35 -27.02 -6.15 -8.35
CA THR A 35 -28.15 -6.00 -9.30
C THR A 35 -29.03 -4.75 -9.12
N PRO A 36 -29.12 -3.85 -10.12
CA PRO A 36 -30.18 -2.84 -10.15
C PRO A 36 -31.52 -3.54 -10.37
N LEU A 37 -32.44 -3.44 -9.41
CA LEU A 37 -33.82 -3.89 -9.61
C LEU A 37 -34.50 -2.97 -10.64
N TYR A 38 -34.62 -3.43 -11.89
CA TYR A 38 -35.44 -2.77 -12.90
C TYR A 38 -36.91 -3.13 -12.67
N LEU A 39 -37.57 -2.39 -11.78
CA LEU A 39 -39.03 -2.50 -11.61
C LEU A 39 -39.73 -1.79 -12.78
N ARG A 40 -40.43 -2.55 -13.63
CA ARG A 40 -41.45 -2.03 -14.56
C ARG A 40 -42.85 -2.46 -14.08
N GLY A 41 -43.85 -1.61 -14.30
CA GLY A 41 -45.23 -1.90 -13.94
C GLY A 41 -45.75 -1.24 -12.66
N ASN A 42 -46.81 -1.82 -12.09
CA ASN A 42 -47.63 -1.22 -11.03
C ASN A 42 -47.21 -1.72 -9.64
N VAL A 43 -46.95 -0.80 -8.71
CA VAL A 43 -46.68 -1.08 -7.28
C VAL A 43 -47.92 -0.76 -6.46
N TYR A 44 -48.37 -1.70 -5.63
CA TYR A 44 -49.54 -1.51 -4.77
C TYR A 44 -49.12 -1.34 -3.32
N ALA A 45 -49.63 -0.30 -2.64
CA ALA A 45 -49.35 -0.02 -1.25
C ALA A 45 -50.64 0.28 -0.49
N CYS A 46 -50.76 -0.20 0.75
CA CYS A 46 -51.90 0.12 1.61
C CYS A 46 -51.54 1.32 2.49
N ILE A 47 -52.23 2.45 2.31
CA ILE A 47 -52.01 3.69 3.06
C ILE A 47 -53.33 4.05 3.75
N HIS A 48 -53.34 4.11 5.08
CA HIS A 48 -54.52 4.45 5.90
C HIS A 48 -55.79 3.63 5.57
N GLN A 49 -55.67 2.30 5.44
CA GLN A 49 -56.76 1.37 5.08
C GLN A 49 -57.38 1.60 3.68
N GLN A 50 -56.68 2.29 2.78
CA GLN A 50 -57.01 2.38 1.36
C GLN A 50 -55.88 1.79 0.52
N LEU A 51 -56.24 1.02 -0.51
CA LEU A 51 -55.28 0.42 -1.42
C LEU A 51 -54.89 1.46 -2.48
N VAL A 52 -53.60 1.70 -2.67
CA VAL A 52 -53.05 2.69 -3.60
C VAL A 52 -52.24 1.97 -4.66
N ARG A 53 -52.50 2.24 -5.94
CA ARG A 53 -51.70 1.75 -7.07
C ARG A 53 -50.79 2.88 -7.58
N VAL A 54 -49.52 2.59 -7.76
CA VAL A 54 -48.51 3.49 -8.34
C VAL A 54 -47.97 2.84 -9.60
N ASP A 55 -48.28 3.41 -10.76
CA ASP A 55 -47.76 2.95 -12.05
C ASP A 55 -46.37 3.57 -12.26
N LEU A 56 -45.31 2.75 -12.24
CA LEU A 56 -43.93 3.22 -12.29
C LEU A 56 -43.53 3.69 -13.70
N ASP A 57 -44.19 3.20 -14.74
CA ASP A 57 -43.90 3.55 -16.14
C ASP A 57 -44.49 4.92 -16.51
N THR A 58 -45.66 5.26 -15.96
CA THR A 58 -46.37 6.54 -16.20
C THR A 58 -46.23 7.55 -15.07
N ARG A 59 -45.68 7.15 -13.91
CA ARG A 59 -45.57 7.93 -12.66
C ARG A 59 -46.91 8.45 -12.12
N SER A 60 -47.98 7.70 -12.35
CA SER A 60 -49.33 8.04 -11.88
C SER A 60 -49.71 7.29 -10.61
N VAL A 61 -50.54 7.91 -9.74
CA VAL A 61 -50.98 7.33 -8.47
C VAL A 61 -52.51 7.31 -8.42
N GLU A 62 -53.10 6.14 -8.16
CA GLU A 62 -54.54 5.91 -8.15
C GLU A 62 -55.01 5.29 -6.82
N LEU A 63 -56.11 5.79 -6.26
CA LEU A 63 -56.72 5.33 -5.00
C LEU A 63 -57.86 4.34 -5.28
N ILE A 64 -57.78 3.15 -4.69
CA ILE A 64 -58.76 2.06 -4.84
C ILE A 64 -59.56 1.91 -3.53
N PRO A 65 -60.88 2.20 -3.50
CA PRO A 65 -61.71 2.02 -2.31
C PRO A 65 -62.05 0.54 -2.04
N LEU A 66 -61.87 0.07 -0.80
CA LEU A 66 -62.05 -1.32 -0.38
C LEU A 66 -63.49 -1.62 0.09
N SER A 67 -64.09 -2.70 -0.43
CA SER A 67 -65.19 -3.42 0.22
C SER A 67 -65.03 -4.93 -0.01
N LEU A 68 -65.04 -5.67 1.11
CA LEU A 68 -64.99 -7.15 1.33
C LEU A 68 -63.65 -7.77 1.76
N SER A 69 -63.59 -8.10 3.06
CA SER A 69 -62.67 -9.05 3.68
C SER A 69 -63.47 -10.18 4.35
N ALA A 70 -63.43 -11.39 3.80
CA ALA A 70 -63.75 -12.64 4.53
C ALA A 70 -63.14 -13.82 3.76
N GLN A 71 -62.31 -14.64 4.42
CA GLN A 71 -61.73 -15.84 3.82
C GLN A 71 -62.67 -17.05 4.01
N PRO A 72 -63.06 -17.78 2.95
CA PRO A 72 -63.86 -19.00 3.04
C PRO A 72 -63.04 -20.16 3.63
N ARG A 73 -63.68 -21.03 4.42
CA ARG A 73 -63.07 -22.27 4.95
C ARG A 73 -63.94 -23.50 4.67
N LEU A 74 -63.33 -24.66 4.44
CA LEU A 74 -64.07 -25.93 4.37
C LEU A 74 -64.52 -26.38 5.77
N ALA A 75 -65.72 -26.96 5.88
CA ALA A 75 -66.17 -27.63 7.11
C ALA A 75 -65.23 -28.80 7.45
N GLU A 76 -65.12 -29.18 8.73
CA GLU A 76 -64.18 -30.23 9.20
C GLU A 76 -64.31 -31.57 8.45
N ASN A 77 -65.53 -31.93 8.01
CA ASN A 77 -65.79 -33.16 7.25
C ASN A 77 -65.70 -32.99 5.72
N ARG A 78 -65.31 -31.80 5.26
CA ARG A 78 -65.06 -31.41 3.85
C ARG A 78 -66.23 -31.55 2.87
N ASP A 79 -67.47 -31.60 3.35
CA ASP A 79 -68.70 -31.76 2.56
C ASP A 79 -69.46 -30.44 2.29
N ALA A 80 -69.05 -29.34 2.92
CA ALA A 80 -69.61 -28.01 2.72
C ALA A 80 -68.56 -26.89 2.91
N LEU A 81 -68.73 -25.77 2.20
CA LEU A 81 -67.99 -24.53 2.43
C LEU A 81 -68.70 -23.67 3.48
N VAL A 82 -67.94 -23.18 4.46
CA VAL A 82 -68.43 -22.37 5.58
C VAL A 82 -67.93 -20.94 5.42
N LEU A 83 -68.87 -20.00 5.43
CA LEU A 83 -68.59 -18.57 5.36
C LEU A 83 -69.14 -17.90 6.61
N GLU A 84 -68.24 -17.28 7.38
CA GLU A 84 -68.60 -16.47 8.53
C GLU A 84 -68.83 -15.03 8.08
N THR A 85 -70.08 -14.60 8.18
CA THR A 85 -70.45 -13.21 7.91
C THR A 85 -70.84 -12.52 9.21
N PRO A 86 -70.85 -11.18 9.27
CA PRO A 86 -71.27 -10.44 10.47
C PRO A 86 -72.72 -10.76 10.94
N GLY A 87 -73.55 -11.41 10.10
CA GLY A 87 -74.91 -11.83 10.41
C GLY A 87 -75.07 -13.29 10.86
N GLY A 88 -73.98 -14.07 10.97
CA GLY A 88 -73.99 -15.49 11.34
C GLY A 88 -73.31 -16.39 10.30
N VAL A 89 -73.11 -17.66 10.69
CA VAL A 89 -72.38 -18.66 9.89
C VAL A 89 -73.31 -19.33 8.88
N MET A 90 -72.92 -19.29 7.59
CA MET A 90 -73.67 -19.89 6.47
C MET A 90 -72.91 -21.09 5.89
N TYR A 91 -73.62 -22.17 5.58
CA TYR A 91 -73.07 -23.44 5.06
C TYR A 91 -73.56 -23.73 3.64
N TYR A 92 -72.64 -24.05 2.72
CA TYR A 92 -72.92 -24.35 1.32
C TYR A 92 -72.40 -25.75 0.92
N PRO A 93 -73.28 -26.72 0.63
CA PRO A 93 -72.87 -28.11 0.36
C PRO A 93 -72.22 -28.29 -1.01
N VAL A 94 -71.16 -29.10 -1.08
CA VAL A 94 -70.39 -29.40 -2.31
C VAL A 94 -70.87 -30.73 -2.90
N ARG A 95 -71.22 -30.80 -4.21
CA ARG A 95 -71.62 -32.05 -4.90
C ARG A 95 -70.68 -32.37 -6.06
N PRO A 96 -70.22 -33.63 -6.22
CA PRO A 96 -69.39 -34.03 -7.37
C PRO A 96 -70.24 -34.49 -8.58
N ILE A 97 -69.76 -34.22 -9.80
CA ILE A 97 -70.39 -34.63 -11.07
C ILE A 97 -69.46 -35.61 -11.81
N ARG A 98 -69.54 -36.92 -11.48
CA ARG A 98 -69.40 -38.14 -12.34
C ARG A 98 -68.88 -39.36 -11.56
N ARG A 99 -69.31 -40.57 -12.01
CA ARG A 99 -69.16 -41.89 -11.38
C ARG A 99 -68.16 -42.77 -12.15
N VAL A 100 -67.33 -43.57 -11.47
CA VAL A 100 -66.64 -44.76 -12.00
C VAL A 100 -66.78 -45.91 -10.99
N GLY A 101 -67.32 -47.07 -11.41
CA GLY A 101 -67.15 -48.38 -10.75
C GLY A 101 -68.24 -48.89 -9.79
N ASP A 102 -68.64 -50.16 -9.96
CA ASP A 102 -69.68 -50.89 -9.21
C ASP A 102 -69.08 -51.72 -8.05
N SER A 103 -69.41 -51.38 -6.80
CA SER A 103 -69.27 -52.27 -5.61
C SER A 103 -70.20 -51.82 -4.46
N ALA A 104 -70.56 -52.78 -3.59
CA ALA A 104 -71.78 -52.79 -2.77
C ALA A 104 -71.76 -51.93 -1.49
N MET A 105 -72.95 -51.49 -1.07
CA MET A 105 -73.19 -50.42 -0.09
C MET A 105 -73.59 -50.94 1.30
N VAL A 106 -72.93 -50.47 2.37
CA VAL A 106 -73.40 -50.63 3.77
C VAL A 106 -74.00 -49.32 4.27
N ALA A 107 -75.12 -49.39 5.02
CA ALA A 107 -75.94 -48.25 5.40
C ALA A 107 -75.59 -47.69 6.80
N THR A 108 -75.51 -46.37 6.91
CA THR A 108 -75.54 -45.60 8.17
C THR A 108 -76.53 -44.41 8.02
N PRO A 109 -76.90 -43.68 9.10
CA PRO A 109 -78.09 -42.82 9.13
C PRO A 109 -78.15 -41.62 8.16
N HIS A 110 -77.09 -41.36 7.37
CA HIS A 110 -77.02 -40.22 6.46
C HIS A 110 -76.59 -40.55 5.01
N GLY A 111 -76.59 -41.80 4.58
CA GLY A 111 -76.38 -42.18 3.16
C GLY A 111 -74.96 -42.66 2.80
N ARG A 112 -74.79 -43.21 1.59
CA ARG A 112 -73.76 -44.21 1.18
C ARG A 112 -72.50 -43.59 0.51
N VAL A 113 -71.28 -44.07 0.82
CA VAL A 113 -69.97 -43.72 0.20
C VAL A 113 -69.16 -45.00 -0.17
N MET A 114 -68.27 -44.93 -1.20
CA MET A 114 -67.35 -46.00 -1.65
C MET A 114 -65.90 -45.48 -1.80
N GLY A 115 -64.88 -46.25 -1.34
CA GLY A 115 -63.45 -46.17 -1.73
C GLY A 115 -62.42 -45.91 -0.61
N ASP A 116 -61.33 -46.70 -0.53
CA ASP A 116 -60.25 -46.63 0.48
C ASP A 116 -59.27 -45.45 0.29
N MET A 117 -58.75 -44.93 1.41
CA MET A 117 -57.68 -43.93 1.48
C MET A 117 -56.30 -44.59 1.47
N VAL A 118 -55.41 -44.12 0.59
CA VAL A 118 -53.95 -44.22 0.77
C VAL A 118 -53.32 -42.88 0.40
N GLY A 119 -52.75 -42.17 1.40
CA GLY A 119 -51.69 -41.15 1.29
C GLY A 119 -51.96 -39.86 0.50
N ASP A 120 -51.94 -38.72 1.21
CA ASP A 120 -51.84 -37.32 0.78
C ASP A 120 -51.94 -37.01 -0.73
N GLY A 121 -53.17 -37.01 -1.27
CA GLY A 121 -53.47 -36.73 -2.68
C GLY A 121 -54.77 -35.94 -2.89
N VAL A 122 -54.62 -34.86 -3.66
CA VAL A 122 -55.53 -33.83 -4.21
C VAL A 122 -57.02 -34.18 -4.41
N VAL A 123 -57.91 -33.23 -4.07
CA VAL A 123 -59.29 -33.16 -4.59
C VAL A 123 -59.32 -32.16 -5.75
N GLN A 124 -59.56 -32.62 -6.98
CA GLN A 124 -60.01 -31.77 -8.09
C GLN A 124 -61.54 -31.60 -7.98
N GLY A 125 -62.01 -30.36 -7.97
CA GLY A 125 -63.45 -30.08 -8.00
C GLY A 125 -63.75 -28.66 -8.47
N GLN A 126 -64.77 -28.53 -9.31
CA GLN A 126 -65.33 -27.23 -9.71
C GLN A 126 -66.51 -26.84 -8.83
N ALA A 127 -66.53 -25.60 -8.36
CA ALA A 127 -67.65 -25.03 -7.59
C ALA A 127 -68.40 -23.97 -8.43
N ASP A 128 -69.73 -24.06 -8.47
CA ASP A 128 -70.61 -23.04 -9.06
C ASP A 128 -71.13 -22.13 -7.96
N ILE A 129 -70.78 -20.84 -8.05
CA ILE A 129 -71.27 -19.80 -7.14
C ILE A 129 -71.88 -18.70 -7.99
N GLY A 130 -73.22 -18.65 -8.04
CA GLY A 130 -73.95 -17.57 -8.71
C GLY A 130 -73.82 -17.55 -10.25
N GLY A 131 -73.60 -18.70 -10.90
CA GLY A 131 -73.54 -18.83 -12.36
C GLY A 131 -72.13 -18.68 -12.95
N ARG A 132 -71.09 -18.93 -12.17
CA ARG A 132 -69.68 -18.96 -12.61
C ARG A 132 -68.98 -20.19 -12.01
N CYS A 133 -68.23 -20.91 -12.85
CA CYS A 133 -67.43 -22.07 -12.44
C CYS A 133 -66.04 -21.64 -11.99
N TYR A 134 -65.62 -22.10 -10.82
CA TYR A 134 -64.29 -21.92 -10.26
C TYR A 134 -63.58 -23.28 -10.16
N ASP A 135 -62.32 -23.35 -10.58
CA ASP A 135 -61.46 -24.52 -10.35
C ASP A 135 -60.76 -24.36 -9.00
N VAL A 136 -60.68 -25.44 -8.22
CA VAL A 136 -60.16 -25.42 -6.86
C VAL A 136 -59.05 -26.46 -6.74
N SER A 137 -57.84 -26.04 -7.10
CA SER A 137 -56.60 -26.77 -6.80
C SER A 137 -55.66 -25.86 -5.99
N ARG A 138 -55.09 -26.41 -4.90
CA ARG A 138 -54.09 -25.76 -4.02
C ARG A 138 -54.44 -24.37 -3.45
N GLY A 139 -55.72 -24.06 -3.24
CA GLY A 139 -56.14 -22.91 -2.42
C GLY A 139 -56.09 -21.54 -3.10
N VAL A 140 -55.80 -21.46 -4.41
CA VAL A 140 -55.87 -20.22 -5.19
C VAL A 140 -57.20 -20.14 -5.92
N TRP A 141 -57.94 -19.05 -5.74
CA TRP A 141 -59.21 -18.80 -6.42
C TRP A 141 -58.97 -17.98 -7.69
N THR A 142 -58.86 -18.64 -8.86
CA THR A 142 -58.78 -17.92 -10.14
C THR A 142 -60.19 -17.71 -10.70
N ALA A 143 -60.57 -16.44 -10.89
CA ALA A 143 -61.78 -16.10 -11.62
C ALA A 143 -61.52 -16.29 -13.12
N THR A 144 -62.18 -17.26 -13.74
CA THR A 144 -62.20 -17.41 -15.20
C THR A 144 -63.03 -16.28 -15.80
N GLY A 145 -62.39 -15.13 -16.00
CA GLY A 145 -62.96 -13.98 -16.67
C GLY A 145 -63.10 -14.25 -18.16
N LEU A 146 -64.34 -14.30 -18.65
CA LEU A 146 -64.67 -14.04 -20.05
C LEU A 146 -64.18 -12.62 -20.41
N GLN A 147 -62.93 -12.51 -20.86
CA GLN A 147 -62.57 -11.43 -21.77
C GLN A 147 -62.94 -11.88 -23.17
N THR A 148 -63.90 -11.17 -23.76
CA THR A 148 -64.11 -11.13 -25.20
C THR A 148 -62.90 -10.48 -25.85
N VAL A 149 -61.83 -11.26 -26.00
CA VAL A 149 -60.90 -11.11 -27.12
C VAL A 149 -61.66 -11.62 -28.34
N GLU A 150 -61.67 -10.88 -29.43
CA GLU A 150 -62.09 -11.43 -30.72
C GLU A 150 -61.14 -12.59 -31.04
N THR A 151 -61.52 -13.81 -30.63
CA THR A 151 -60.85 -15.04 -31.03
C THR A 151 -61.18 -15.25 -32.49
N GLU A 152 -60.22 -15.05 -33.38
CA GLU A 152 -60.10 -15.97 -34.50
C GLU A 152 -60.05 -17.38 -33.90
N THR A 153 -61.15 -18.11 -33.98
CA THR A 153 -61.17 -19.53 -33.63
C THR A 153 -60.25 -20.24 -34.61
N VAL A 154 -58.97 -20.39 -34.27
CA VAL A 154 -58.05 -21.26 -34.99
C VAL A 154 -58.62 -22.68 -34.85
N ARG A 155 -59.08 -23.25 -35.96
CA ARG A 155 -59.59 -24.63 -35.97
C ARG A 155 -58.39 -25.56 -35.81
N ARG A 156 -58.24 -26.15 -34.62
CA ARG A 156 -57.29 -27.24 -34.39
C ARG A 156 -57.75 -28.49 -35.13
N HIS A 157 -56.83 -29.19 -35.78
CA HIS A 157 -57.07 -30.50 -36.37
C HIS A 157 -56.89 -31.56 -35.29
N SER A 158 -57.70 -32.60 -35.26
CA SER A 158 -57.52 -33.74 -34.35
C SER A 158 -57.16 -35.00 -35.15
N ALA A 159 -56.12 -35.71 -34.74
CA ALA A 159 -55.81 -37.04 -35.24
C ALA A 159 -55.97 -38.06 -34.12
N THR A 160 -56.86 -39.02 -34.33
CA THR A 160 -57.19 -40.06 -33.35
C THR A 160 -56.66 -41.45 -33.76
N SER A 161 -56.09 -41.55 -34.97
CA SER A 161 -55.46 -42.76 -35.49
C SER A 161 -54.23 -42.44 -36.36
N ILE A 162 -53.31 -43.41 -36.49
CA ILE A 162 -52.09 -43.27 -37.33
C ILE A 162 -52.43 -42.89 -38.77
N LYS A 163 -53.49 -43.48 -39.36
CA LYS A 163 -53.91 -43.15 -40.73
C LYS A 163 -54.40 -41.70 -40.88
N GLU A 164 -55.01 -41.15 -39.83
CA GLU A 164 -55.47 -39.76 -39.81
C GLU A 164 -54.28 -38.81 -39.67
N LEU A 165 -53.31 -39.17 -38.82
CA LEU A 165 -52.04 -38.46 -38.68
C LEU A 165 -51.25 -38.45 -40.00
N GLU A 166 -51.05 -39.61 -40.64
CA GLU A 166 -50.37 -39.72 -41.95
C GLU A 166 -51.07 -38.88 -43.02
N ARG A 167 -52.40 -38.82 -43.00
CA ARG A 167 -53.18 -38.00 -43.94
C ARG A 167 -52.98 -36.51 -43.69
N LEU A 168 -52.97 -36.06 -42.42
CA LEU A 168 -52.69 -34.67 -42.07
C LEU A 168 -51.27 -34.28 -42.49
N LEU A 169 -50.28 -35.12 -42.20
CA LEU A 169 -48.89 -34.91 -42.59
C LEU A 169 -48.69 -34.89 -44.12
N ALA A 170 -49.41 -35.75 -44.86
CA ALA A 170 -49.40 -35.76 -46.32
C ALA A 170 -50.13 -34.55 -46.94
N SER A 171 -51.08 -33.97 -46.22
CA SER A 171 -51.81 -32.76 -46.65
C SER A 171 -51.03 -31.46 -46.41
N GLY A 172 -49.84 -31.54 -45.79
CA GLY A 172 -49.00 -30.38 -45.50
C GLY A 172 -49.47 -29.54 -44.31
N VAL A 173 -50.35 -30.08 -43.45
CA VAL A 173 -50.72 -29.42 -42.19
C VAL A 173 -49.51 -29.40 -41.27
N ALA A 174 -49.06 -28.21 -40.91
CA ALA A 174 -47.89 -27.99 -40.07
C ALA A 174 -48.24 -27.41 -38.69
N GLU A 175 -49.47 -26.91 -38.48
CA GLU A 175 -49.82 -26.17 -37.28
C GLU A 175 -51.16 -26.59 -36.63
N CYS A 176 -51.28 -26.38 -35.32
CA CYS A 176 -52.53 -26.54 -34.55
C CYS A 176 -53.15 -27.94 -34.66
N VAL A 177 -52.41 -28.97 -34.26
CA VAL A 177 -52.86 -30.37 -34.36
C VAL A 177 -52.82 -31.06 -33.00
N ASP A 178 -53.92 -31.69 -32.62
CA ASP A 178 -54.02 -32.53 -31.42
C ASP A 178 -54.02 -34.00 -31.82
N VAL A 179 -53.00 -34.73 -31.39
CA VAL A 179 -52.82 -36.16 -31.62
C VAL A 179 -53.09 -36.88 -30.31
N THR A 180 -54.20 -37.60 -30.26
CA THR A 180 -54.60 -38.37 -29.07
C THR A 180 -54.79 -39.82 -29.47
N SER A 181 -54.13 -40.76 -28.80
CA SER A 181 -54.39 -42.19 -29.04
C SER A 181 -55.83 -42.54 -28.64
N THR A 182 -56.64 -43.06 -29.56
CA THR A 182 -57.95 -43.65 -29.23
C THR A 182 -58.09 -45.09 -29.70
N ASP A 183 -57.01 -45.87 -29.77
CA ASP A 183 -57.16 -47.31 -30.05
C ASP A 183 -57.97 -48.06 -28.97
N GLY A 184 -58.25 -47.40 -27.84
CA GLY A 184 -59.27 -47.82 -26.87
C GLY A 184 -58.84 -49.04 -26.04
N SER A 185 -57.61 -49.52 -26.21
CA SER A 185 -56.97 -50.44 -25.28
C SER A 185 -56.24 -49.62 -24.22
N LEU A 186 -56.77 -49.62 -23.00
CA LEU A 186 -56.03 -49.19 -21.81
C LEU A 186 -54.66 -49.88 -21.79
N GLY A 187 -53.58 -49.11 -22.01
CA GLY A 187 -52.20 -49.55 -21.82
C GLY A 187 -51.28 -49.59 -23.04
N THR A 188 -51.70 -49.17 -24.24
CA THR A 188 -50.81 -49.11 -25.43
C THR A 188 -50.69 -47.69 -25.98
N LEU A 189 -49.48 -47.12 -25.92
CA LEU A 189 -49.14 -45.83 -26.53
C LEU A 189 -49.19 -45.94 -28.07
N CYS A 190 -49.65 -44.89 -28.75
CA CYS A 190 -49.76 -44.87 -30.21
C CYS A 190 -48.38 -44.80 -30.88
N PRO A 191 -47.94 -45.81 -31.66
CA PRO A 191 -46.60 -45.81 -32.26
C PRO A 191 -46.53 -44.90 -33.49
N ILE A 192 -45.68 -43.89 -33.42
CA ILE A 192 -45.32 -42.99 -34.51
C ILE A 192 -43.93 -43.39 -35.01
N GLU A 193 -43.89 -43.98 -36.20
CA GLU A 193 -42.66 -44.53 -36.81
C GLU A 193 -41.63 -43.44 -37.14
N SER A 194 -42.05 -42.29 -37.69
CA SER A 194 -41.13 -41.18 -37.95
C SER A 194 -41.86 -39.86 -38.17
N LEU A 195 -41.34 -38.79 -37.56
CA LEU A 195 -41.62 -37.39 -37.89
C LEU A 195 -40.33 -36.66 -38.30
N SER A 196 -39.35 -37.38 -38.83
CA SER A 196 -38.05 -36.83 -39.19
C SER A 196 -38.18 -35.70 -40.22
N ASP A 197 -37.35 -34.67 -40.09
CA ASP A 197 -37.29 -33.47 -40.95
C ASP A 197 -38.60 -32.68 -41.09
N ARG A 198 -39.57 -32.90 -40.18
CA ARG A 198 -40.85 -32.19 -40.18
C ARG A 198 -40.80 -30.88 -39.42
N GLN A 199 -41.56 -29.90 -39.90
CA GLN A 199 -41.82 -28.63 -39.22
C GLN A 199 -43.19 -28.71 -38.53
N LEU A 200 -43.21 -28.64 -37.21
CA LEU A 200 -44.41 -28.78 -36.38
C LEU A 200 -44.54 -27.52 -35.50
N HIS A 201 -45.71 -26.87 -35.52
CA HIS A 201 -46.00 -25.69 -34.70
C HIS A 201 -47.31 -25.86 -33.92
N ASP A 202 -47.32 -25.66 -32.61
CA ASP A 202 -48.54 -25.77 -31.79
C ASP A 202 -49.23 -27.14 -31.92
N TRP A 203 -48.45 -28.23 -31.79
CA TRP A 203 -48.97 -29.60 -31.75
C TRP A 203 -49.15 -30.06 -30.30
N THR A 204 -50.21 -30.81 -30.00
CA THR A 204 -50.35 -31.53 -28.73
C THR A 204 -50.34 -33.02 -28.99
N PHE A 205 -49.33 -33.73 -28.48
CA PHE A 205 -49.27 -35.18 -28.51
C PHE A 205 -49.64 -35.74 -27.13
N THR A 206 -50.56 -36.70 -27.10
CA THR A 206 -50.98 -37.38 -25.87
C THR A 206 -50.98 -38.89 -26.10
N ASP A 207 -50.34 -39.62 -25.17
CA ASP A 207 -50.26 -41.09 -25.18
C ASP A 207 -49.60 -41.65 -26.46
N CYS A 208 -48.48 -41.08 -26.91
CA CYS A 208 -47.76 -41.46 -28.13
C CYS A 208 -46.37 -42.04 -27.85
N THR A 209 -45.92 -42.99 -28.68
CA THR A 209 -44.53 -43.48 -28.72
C THR A 209 -43.86 -43.06 -30.01
N PHE A 210 -42.64 -42.53 -29.94
CA PHE A 210 -41.90 -42.08 -31.12
C PHE A 210 -40.68 -42.98 -31.36
N ARG A 211 -40.46 -43.42 -32.61
CA ARG A 211 -39.19 -44.07 -32.99
C ARG A 211 -38.15 -43.08 -33.50
N SER A 212 -38.55 -42.05 -34.24
CA SER A 212 -37.63 -41.02 -34.74
C SER A 212 -38.33 -39.68 -34.98
N MET A 213 -37.67 -38.61 -34.55
CA MET A 213 -37.95 -37.23 -34.98
C MET A 213 -36.66 -36.51 -35.39
N SER A 214 -35.67 -37.25 -35.91
CA SER A 214 -34.37 -36.69 -36.31
C SER A 214 -34.55 -35.55 -37.32
N GLY A 215 -33.87 -34.42 -37.11
CA GLY A 215 -33.97 -33.24 -37.97
C GLY A 215 -35.31 -32.49 -37.90
N ALA A 216 -36.26 -32.92 -37.05
CA ALA A 216 -37.53 -32.23 -36.91
C ALA A 216 -37.37 -30.88 -36.21
N SER A 217 -38.19 -29.91 -36.57
CA SER A 217 -38.27 -28.58 -35.95
C SER A 217 -39.66 -28.42 -35.37
N VAL A 218 -39.75 -28.41 -34.05
CA VAL A 218 -40.97 -28.43 -33.27
C VAL A 218 -41.05 -27.15 -32.45
N SER A 219 -42.16 -26.43 -32.52
CA SER A 219 -42.31 -25.18 -31.78
C SER A 219 -43.68 -25.06 -31.11
N LYS A 220 -43.72 -24.43 -29.93
CA LYS A 220 -44.94 -24.20 -29.13
C LYS A 220 -45.79 -25.46 -28.89
N SER A 221 -45.16 -26.63 -28.86
CA SER A 221 -45.86 -27.92 -28.86
C SER A 221 -45.78 -28.61 -27.50
N ARG A 222 -46.78 -29.43 -27.19
CA ARG A 222 -46.94 -30.12 -25.90
C ARG A 222 -46.90 -31.63 -26.09
N PHE A 223 -46.13 -32.31 -25.26
CA PHE A 223 -46.05 -33.76 -25.18
C PHE A 223 -46.51 -34.20 -23.80
N VAL A 224 -47.56 -35.03 -23.74
CA VAL A 224 -48.16 -35.49 -22.48
C VAL A 224 -48.19 -37.01 -22.49
N ASN A 225 -47.59 -37.63 -21.48
CA ASN A 225 -47.50 -39.08 -21.34
C ASN A 225 -46.94 -39.78 -22.61
N CYS A 226 -45.88 -39.22 -23.20
CA CYS A 226 -45.27 -39.73 -24.42
C CYS A 226 -43.97 -40.50 -24.11
N SER A 227 -43.70 -41.56 -24.88
CA SER A 227 -42.45 -42.33 -24.79
C SER A 227 -41.55 -42.08 -26.01
N PHE A 228 -40.31 -41.73 -25.74
CA PHE A 228 -39.20 -41.59 -26.69
C PHE A 228 -38.08 -42.59 -26.37
N GLU A 229 -38.40 -43.69 -25.68
CA GLU A 229 -37.41 -44.65 -25.22
C GLU A 229 -36.63 -45.24 -26.41
N GLY A 230 -35.31 -45.06 -26.43
CA GLY A 230 -34.45 -45.48 -27.54
C GLY A 230 -34.67 -44.74 -28.87
N ALA A 231 -35.47 -43.67 -28.88
CA ALA A 231 -35.81 -42.93 -30.10
C ALA A 231 -34.63 -42.12 -30.64
N SER A 232 -34.59 -41.89 -31.95
CA SER A 232 -33.62 -40.98 -32.56
C SER A 232 -34.19 -39.57 -32.70
N LEU A 233 -33.61 -38.64 -31.95
CA LEU A 233 -33.91 -37.20 -31.94
C LEU A 233 -32.74 -36.36 -32.46
N LYS A 234 -31.78 -37.00 -33.13
CA LYS A 234 -30.56 -36.34 -33.61
C LYS A 234 -30.88 -35.13 -34.48
N GLN A 235 -30.21 -34.00 -34.24
CA GLN A 235 -30.39 -32.75 -34.99
C GLN A 235 -31.81 -32.16 -34.95
N ALA A 236 -32.67 -32.61 -34.04
CA ALA A 236 -33.98 -32.00 -33.86
C ALA A 236 -33.86 -30.64 -33.15
N SER A 237 -34.83 -29.76 -33.36
CA SER A 237 -34.98 -28.48 -32.67
C SER A 237 -36.35 -28.40 -32.02
N PHE A 238 -36.40 -28.03 -30.75
CA PHE A 238 -37.60 -27.83 -29.97
C PHE A 238 -37.58 -26.42 -29.39
N THR A 239 -38.63 -25.63 -29.64
CA THR A 239 -38.70 -24.23 -29.19
C THR A 239 -40.02 -23.94 -28.48
N GLY A 240 -40.02 -23.52 -27.22
CA GLY A 240 -41.26 -23.21 -26.49
C GLY A 240 -42.11 -24.45 -26.23
N CYS A 241 -41.51 -25.62 -26.08
CA CYS A 241 -42.20 -26.91 -25.95
C CYS A 241 -42.29 -27.36 -24.49
N THR A 242 -43.32 -28.13 -24.16
CA THR A 242 -43.51 -28.70 -22.81
C THR A 242 -43.60 -30.21 -22.88
N PHE A 243 -42.86 -30.90 -22.03
CA PHE A 243 -42.92 -32.35 -21.83
C PHE A 243 -43.47 -32.63 -20.44
N THR A 244 -44.58 -33.36 -20.35
CA THR A 244 -45.19 -33.74 -19.08
C THR A 244 -45.26 -35.27 -19.01
N THR A 245 -44.65 -35.87 -17.99
CA THR A 245 -44.62 -37.34 -17.80
C THR A 245 -44.09 -38.08 -19.05
N CYS A 246 -43.00 -37.60 -19.64
CA CYS A 246 -42.42 -38.17 -20.87
C CYS A 246 -41.14 -38.97 -20.60
N PHE A 247 -41.01 -40.16 -21.17
CA PHE A 247 -39.85 -41.04 -20.97
C PHE A 247 -38.90 -40.96 -22.16
N LEU A 248 -37.73 -40.35 -21.98
CA LEU A 248 -36.67 -40.20 -22.99
C LEU A 248 -35.44 -41.09 -22.68
N ASP A 249 -35.65 -42.17 -21.94
CA ASP A 249 -34.56 -43.07 -21.54
C ASP A 249 -33.90 -43.70 -22.78
N SER A 250 -32.56 -43.76 -22.79
CA SER A 250 -31.75 -44.24 -23.92
C SER A 250 -31.99 -43.51 -25.26
N ALA A 251 -32.68 -42.37 -25.26
CA ALA A 251 -32.92 -41.60 -26.47
C ALA A 251 -31.64 -40.97 -27.03
N GLN A 252 -31.50 -40.94 -28.35
CA GLN A 252 -30.35 -40.34 -29.04
C GLN A 252 -30.67 -38.92 -29.48
N CYS A 253 -30.40 -37.95 -28.62
CA CYS A 253 -30.60 -36.51 -28.84
C CYS A 253 -29.29 -35.80 -29.21
N ASP A 254 -28.38 -36.48 -29.92
CA ASP A 254 -27.11 -35.88 -30.36
C ASP A 254 -27.38 -34.63 -31.23
N ASN A 255 -26.69 -33.53 -30.93
CA ASN A 255 -26.80 -32.28 -31.67
C ASN A 255 -28.24 -31.71 -31.72
N VAL A 256 -29.03 -31.97 -30.69
CA VAL A 256 -30.39 -31.40 -30.50
C VAL A 256 -30.31 -29.94 -30.06
N ALA A 257 -31.30 -29.13 -30.43
CA ALA A 257 -31.50 -27.79 -29.88
C ALA A 257 -32.79 -27.76 -29.04
N PHE A 258 -32.69 -27.42 -27.76
CA PHE A 258 -33.83 -27.12 -26.90
C PHE A 258 -33.77 -25.64 -26.52
N THR A 259 -34.78 -24.87 -26.89
CA THR A 259 -34.93 -23.45 -26.55
C THR A 259 -36.26 -23.22 -25.86
N ASP A 260 -36.29 -22.61 -24.68
CA ASP A 260 -37.54 -22.37 -23.92
C ASP A 260 -38.34 -23.67 -23.70
N VAL A 261 -37.67 -24.74 -23.28
CA VAL A 261 -38.30 -26.06 -23.10
C VAL A 261 -38.41 -26.43 -21.63
N VAL A 262 -39.57 -26.93 -21.24
CA VAL A 262 -39.85 -27.34 -19.85
C VAL A 262 -40.12 -28.84 -19.80
N PHE A 263 -39.33 -29.56 -19.00
CA PHE A 263 -39.61 -30.94 -18.61
C PHE A 263 -40.30 -30.92 -17.24
N GLU A 264 -41.60 -31.16 -17.24
CA GLU A 264 -42.42 -31.22 -16.01
C GLU A 264 -42.33 -32.60 -15.33
N GLU A 265 -42.99 -32.73 -14.18
CA GLU A 265 -42.96 -33.91 -13.31
C GLU A 265 -43.19 -35.23 -14.07
N GLY A 266 -42.36 -36.22 -13.74
CA GLY A 266 -42.41 -37.57 -14.30
C GLY A 266 -41.65 -37.74 -15.62
N CYS A 267 -40.88 -36.74 -16.07
CA CYS A 267 -39.95 -36.92 -17.19
C CYS A 267 -38.65 -37.63 -16.77
N SER A 268 -38.05 -38.41 -17.67
CA SER A 268 -36.79 -39.14 -17.45
C SER A 268 -35.92 -39.15 -18.71
N LEU A 269 -34.59 -39.13 -18.56
CA LEU A 269 -33.65 -39.12 -19.67
C LEU A 269 -32.47 -40.10 -19.46
N VAL A 270 -32.68 -41.15 -18.67
CA VAL A 270 -31.63 -42.05 -18.16
C VAL A 270 -30.95 -42.81 -19.30
N GLY A 271 -29.61 -42.79 -19.34
CA GLY A 271 -28.80 -43.52 -20.32
C GLY A 271 -28.93 -43.01 -21.76
N GLY A 272 -29.59 -41.86 -21.96
CA GLY A 272 -29.70 -41.19 -23.25
C GLY A 272 -28.42 -40.43 -23.63
N SER A 273 -28.46 -39.74 -24.76
CA SER A 273 -27.39 -38.83 -25.20
C SER A 273 -27.97 -37.48 -25.56
N LEU A 274 -27.36 -36.41 -25.05
CA LEU A 274 -27.54 -35.02 -25.47
C LEU A 274 -26.25 -34.47 -26.10
N ALA A 275 -25.29 -35.33 -26.42
CA ALA A 275 -23.94 -34.93 -26.83
C ALA A 275 -23.97 -33.92 -27.98
N MET A 276 -23.13 -32.88 -27.89
CA MET A 276 -23.05 -31.76 -28.83
C MET A 276 -24.36 -30.96 -28.99
N GLY A 277 -25.31 -31.09 -28.06
CA GLY A 277 -26.57 -30.35 -28.07
C GLY A 277 -26.44 -28.90 -27.59
N SER A 278 -27.51 -28.13 -27.77
CA SER A 278 -27.63 -26.75 -27.27
C SER A 278 -28.93 -26.59 -26.49
N LEU A 279 -28.82 -26.35 -25.19
CA LEU A 279 -29.95 -26.10 -24.29
C LEU A 279 -29.91 -24.62 -23.87
N THR A 280 -30.98 -23.88 -24.16
CA THR A 280 -31.13 -22.47 -23.82
C THR A 280 -32.47 -22.24 -23.14
N SER A 281 -32.45 -21.74 -21.91
CA SER A 281 -33.65 -21.50 -21.10
C SER A 281 -34.49 -22.78 -20.95
N VAL A 282 -33.83 -23.87 -20.52
CA VAL A 282 -34.43 -25.20 -20.37
C VAL A 282 -34.50 -25.58 -18.90
N SER A 283 -35.66 -26.04 -18.44
CA SER A 283 -35.79 -26.61 -17.10
C SER A 283 -35.70 -28.14 -17.15
N LEU A 284 -34.66 -28.69 -16.52
CA LEU A 284 -34.44 -30.11 -16.28
C LEU A 284 -34.69 -30.47 -14.80
N ALA A 285 -35.32 -29.57 -14.04
CA ALA A 285 -35.50 -29.72 -12.60
C ALA A 285 -36.19 -31.06 -12.25
N GLY A 286 -35.55 -31.85 -11.38
CA GLY A 286 -36.03 -33.15 -10.96
C GLY A 286 -36.04 -34.25 -12.03
N VAL A 287 -35.50 -34.00 -13.24
CA VAL A 287 -35.36 -35.01 -14.29
C VAL A 287 -34.15 -35.91 -14.01
N PRO A 288 -34.32 -37.24 -13.92
CA PRO A 288 -33.19 -38.17 -13.81
C PRO A 288 -32.36 -38.19 -15.09
N LEU A 289 -31.05 -37.92 -14.97
CA LEU A 289 -30.07 -37.90 -16.07
C LEU A 289 -29.01 -39.00 -15.90
N THR A 290 -29.23 -39.99 -15.05
CA THR A 290 -28.24 -41.02 -14.71
C THR A 290 -27.63 -41.65 -15.97
N THR A 291 -26.31 -41.73 -16.06
CA THR A 291 -25.53 -42.28 -17.20
C THR A 291 -25.75 -41.59 -18.56
N THR A 292 -26.37 -40.41 -18.57
CA THR A 292 -26.61 -39.66 -19.81
C THR A 292 -25.33 -39.02 -20.33
N ASP A 293 -25.10 -39.10 -21.65
CA ASP A 293 -23.97 -38.44 -22.29
C ASP A 293 -24.29 -36.97 -22.54
N LEU A 294 -23.67 -36.07 -21.77
CA LEU A 294 -23.81 -34.62 -21.90
C LEU A 294 -22.58 -33.99 -22.58
N SER A 295 -21.68 -34.79 -23.14
CA SER A 295 -20.39 -34.29 -23.63
C SER A 295 -20.54 -33.23 -24.72
N SER A 296 -19.74 -32.17 -24.61
CA SER A 296 -19.75 -31.02 -25.52
C SER A 296 -21.12 -30.33 -25.71
N THR A 297 -22.04 -30.52 -24.77
CA THR A 297 -23.34 -29.84 -24.78
C THR A 297 -23.17 -28.41 -24.25
N THR A 298 -23.98 -27.47 -24.74
CA THR A 298 -23.99 -26.09 -24.24
C THR A 298 -25.21 -25.87 -23.34
N PHE A 299 -25.00 -25.49 -22.08
CA PHE A 299 -26.09 -25.04 -21.19
C PHE A 299 -26.06 -23.51 -21.09
N ARG A 300 -27.19 -22.86 -21.39
CA ARG A 300 -27.42 -21.44 -21.13
C ARG A 300 -28.74 -21.30 -20.40
N GLU A 301 -28.73 -20.74 -19.19
CA GLU A 301 -29.94 -20.59 -18.36
C GLU A 301 -30.68 -21.93 -18.17
N VAL A 302 -29.91 -23.00 -17.92
CA VAL A 302 -30.47 -24.33 -17.66
C VAL A 302 -30.60 -24.52 -16.15
N ASP A 303 -31.78 -24.96 -15.73
CA ASP A 303 -32.05 -25.34 -14.34
C ASP A 303 -31.92 -26.86 -14.19
N VAL A 304 -30.97 -27.29 -13.35
CA VAL A 304 -30.73 -28.71 -13.00
C VAL A 304 -31.03 -29.02 -11.54
N CYS A 305 -31.80 -28.16 -10.86
CA CYS A 305 -32.13 -28.36 -9.45
C CYS A 305 -32.81 -29.73 -9.21
N GLY A 306 -32.22 -30.54 -8.33
CA GLY A 306 -32.77 -31.84 -7.94
C GLY A 306 -32.62 -32.96 -8.97
N SER A 307 -31.92 -32.74 -10.09
CA SER A 307 -31.64 -33.77 -11.10
C SER A 307 -30.52 -34.72 -10.65
N GLU A 308 -30.61 -36.00 -11.00
CA GLU A 308 -29.55 -36.99 -10.72
C GLU A 308 -28.55 -37.07 -11.88
N LEU A 309 -27.30 -36.63 -11.66
CA LEU A 309 -26.21 -36.62 -12.67
C LEU A 309 -25.22 -37.80 -12.53
N THR A 310 -25.59 -38.84 -11.79
CA THR A 310 -24.68 -39.97 -11.50
C THR A 310 -24.25 -40.69 -12.78
N GLY A 311 -22.95 -40.80 -13.01
CA GLY A 311 -22.37 -41.47 -14.17
C GLY A 311 -22.46 -40.69 -15.48
N CYS A 312 -22.91 -39.43 -15.47
CA CYS A 312 -22.97 -38.60 -16.68
C CYS A 312 -21.57 -38.31 -17.22
N ASN A 313 -21.43 -38.31 -18.55
CA ASN A 313 -20.21 -37.81 -19.19
C ASN A 313 -20.29 -36.29 -19.35
N LEU A 314 -19.47 -35.54 -18.62
CA LEU A 314 -19.46 -34.07 -18.69
C LEU A 314 -18.34 -33.52 -19.59
N THR A 315 -17.55 -34.37 -20.25
CA THR A 315 -16.37 -33.93 -21.02
C THR A 315 -16.73 -32.80 -22.01
N GLY A 316 -16.07 -31.64 -21.89
CA GLY A 316 -16.30 -30.49 -22.77
C GLY A 316 -17.64 -29.74 -22.57
N LEU A 317 -18.42 -30.07 -21.53
CA LEU A 317 -19.72 -29.46 -21.24
C LEU A 317 -19.55 -28.01 -20.76
N ASP A 318 -20.35 -27.10 -21.32
CA ASP A 318 -20.43 -25.73 -20.82
C ASP A 318 -21.45 -25.63 -19.68
N LEU A 319 -20.96 -25.60 -18.44
CA LEU A 319 -21.74 -25.41 -17.21
C LEU A 319 -21.59 -23.98 -16.65
N SER A 320 -21.22 -23.00 -17.49
CA SER A 320 -21.11 -21.62 -17.01
C SER A 320 -22.46 -21.06 -16.56
N HIS A 321 -22.48 -20.45 -15.38
CA HIS A 321 -23.66 -19.81 -14.79
C HIS A 321 -24.91 -20.72 -14.65
N VAL A 322 -24.72 -22.03 -14.45
CA VAL A 322 -25.82 -22.98 -14.25
C VAL A 322 -26.38 -22.85 -12.83
N GLN A 323 -27.71 -22.86 -12.68
CA GLN A 323 -28.36 -22.89 -11.37
C GLN A 323 -28.58 -24.33 -10.89
N GLY A 324 -28.42 -24.55 -9.58
CA GLY A 324 -28.67 -25.85 -8.95
C GLY A 324 -27.54 -26.87 -9.04
N LEU A 325 -26.38 -26.48 -9.59
CA LEU A 325 -25.19 -27.33 -9.59
C LEU A 325 -24.68 -27.52 -8.14
N THR A 326 -24.26 -28.74 -7.81
CA THR A 326 -23.71 -29.09 -6.48
C THR A 326 -22.40 -29.84 -6.61
N ASP A 327 -21.60 -29.83 -5.56
CA ASP A 327 -20.35 -30.60 -5.45
C ASP A 327 -20.57 -32.11 -5.63
N THR A 328 -21.65 -32.65 -5.04
CA THR A 328 -22.04 -34.05 -5.12
C THR A 328 -22.27 -34.49 -6.57
N MET A 329 -22.80 -33.60 -7.42
CA MET A 329 -22.99 -33.87 -8.84
C MET A 329 -21.66 -34.02 -9.58
N LEU A 330 -20.65 -33.20 -9.26
CA LEU A 330 -19.32 -33.31 -9.87
C LEU A 330 -18.60 -34.60 -9.45
N HIS A 331 -18.72 -35.02 -8.18
CA HIS A 331 -18.14 -36.28 -7.69
C HIS A 331 -18.75 -37.53 -8.32
N GLN A 332 -20.03 -37.46 -8.66
CA GLN A 332 -20.76 -38.60 -9.23
C GLN A 332 -20.64 -38.67 -10.76
N ALA A 333 -20.14 -37.61 -11.40
CA ALA A 333 -19.95 -37.55 -12.83
C ALA A 333 -18.68 -38.26 -13.30
N VAL A 334 -18.58 -38.50 -14.61
CA VAL A 334 -17.41 -39.08 -15.27
C VAL A 334 -16.88 -38.08 -16.30
N GLY A 335 -15.57 -37.82 -16.25
CA GLY A 335 -14.89 -36.94 -17.21
C GLY A 335 -15.18 -35.46 -16.96
N LEU A 336 -14.24 -34.77 -16.32
CA LEU A 336 -14.28 -33.32 -16.08
C LEU A 336 -13.41 -32.53 -17.06
N THR A 337 -12.63 -33.21 -17.90
CA THR A 337 -11.72 -32.55 -18.84
C THR A 337 -12.49 -31.64 -19.80
N GLY A 338 -12.08 -30.37 -19.89
CA GLY A 338 -12.69 -29.39 -20.78
C GLY A 338 -14.04 -28.83 -20.30
N VAL A 339 -14.51 -29.19 -19.11
CA VAL A 339 -15.75 -28.61 -18.54
C VAL A 339 -15.54 -27.12 -18.28
N ASN A 340 -16.53 -26.30 -18.64
CA ASN A 340 -16.53 -24.88 -18.30
C ASN A 340 -17.39 -24.61 -17.06
N LEU A 341 -16.75 -24.26 -15.93
CA LEU A 341 -17.39 -23.86 -14.68
C LEU A 341 -17.27 -22.34 -14.42
N THR A 342 -17.01 -21.55 -15.45
CA THR A 342 -16.86 -20.09 -15.35
C THR A 342 -18.05 -19.45 -14.62
N GLY A 343 -17.74 -18.61 -13.62
CA GLY A 343 -18.71 -17.80 -12.88
C GLY A 343 -19.66 -18.54 -11.94
N ASN A 344 -19.43 -19.83 -11.66
CA ASN A 344 -20.24 -20.58 -10.71
C ASN A 344 -19.91 -20.20 -9.26
N ASN A 345 -20.94 -20.23 -8.39
CA ASN A 345 -20.77 -20.12 -6.95
C ASN A 345 -20.56 -21.52 -6.35
N MET A 346 -19.33 -21.78 -5.90
CA MET A 346 -18.88 -23.05 -5.33
C MET A 346 -18.49 -22.88 -3.85
N GLU A 347 -19.09 -21.90 -3.16
CA GLU A 347 -18.86 -21.63 -1.74
C GLU A 347 -19.23 -22.85 -0.87
N GLY A 348 -18.28 -23.29 -0.03
CA GLY A 348 -18.44 -24.43 0.88
C GLY A 348 -18.39 -25.82 0.23
N TRP A 349 -18.06 -25.92 -1.06
CA TRP A 349 -18.04 -27.21 -1.77
C TRP A 349 -16.88 -28.11 -1.34
N ASP A 350 -17.12 -29.42 -1.27
CA ASP A 350 -16.05 -30.41 -1.16
C ASP A 350 -15.57 -30.82 -2.56
N LEU A 351 -14.39 -30.35 -2.96
CA LEU A 351 -13.74 -30.66 -4.24
C LEU A 351 -12.56 -31.63 -4.06
N SER A 352 -12.45 -32.25 -2.90
CA SER A 352 -11.30 -33.08 -2.54
C SER A 352 -11.10 -34.23 -3.53
N SER A 353 -9.85 -34.48 -3.93
CA SER A 353 -9.46 -35.57 -4.85
C SER A 353 -10.04 -35.49 -6.27
N LEU A 354 -10.70 -34.38 -6.64
CA LEU A 354 -11.12 -34.16 -8.02
C LEU A 354 -9.92 -33.80 -8.90
N ASP A 355 -9.96 -34.29 -10.13
CA ASP A 355 -9.08 -33.87 -11.20
C ASP A 355 -9.74 -32.74 -11.99
N LEU A 356 -9.26 -31.51 -11.79
CA LEU A 356 -9.75 -30.31 -12.47
C LEU A 356 -8.83 -29.89 -13.63
N SER A 357 -7.98 -30.80 -14.12
CA SER A 357 -7.15 -30.57 -15.31
C SER A 357 -8.00 -30.24 -16.53
N GLY A 358 -7.71 -29.10 -17.15
CA GLY A 358 -8.44 -28.62 -18.33
C GLY A 358 -9.83 -28.03 -18.04
N VAL A 359 -10.21 -27.85 -16.77
CA VAL A 359 -11.47 -27.18 -16.39
C VAL A 359 -11.30 -25.66 -16.49
N ALA A 360 -12.31 -24.94 -16.99
CA ALA A 360 -12.31 -23.48 -16.94
C ALA A 360 -13.00 -22.98 -15.65
N LEU A 361 -12.26 -22.31 -14.78
CA LEU A 361 -12.72 -21.79 -13.48
C LEU A 361 -12.70 -20.26 -13.42
N THR A 362 -12.79 -19.60 -14.56
CA THR A 362 -12.69 -18.13 -14.60
C THR A 362 -13.84 -17.48 -13.83
N GLY A 363 -13.53 -16.61 -12.87
CA GLY A 363 -14.52 -15.94 -12.03
C GLY A 363 -15.31 -16.85 -11.07
N ALA A 364 -14.87 -18.10 -10.85
CA ALA A 364 -15.50 -18.98 -9.86
C ALA A 364 -15.25 -18.48 -8.43
N VAL A 365 -16.24 -18.67 -7.55
CA VAL A 365 -16.18 -18.33 -6.12
C VAL A 365 -16.02 -19.61 -5.31
N LEU A 366 -14.90 -19.77 -4.60
CA LEU A 366 -14.57 -20.98 -3.83
C LEU A 366 -14.37 -20.69 -2.33
N ASN A 367 -15.08 -19.70 -1.79
CA ASN A 367 -14.97 -19.37 -0.37
C ASN A 367 -15.36 -20.60 0.48
N ASP A 368 -14.65 -20.89 1.56
CA ASP A 368 -14.85 -22.06 2.43
C ASP A 368 -14.80 -23.45 1.73
N ALA A 369 -14.38 -23.53 0.46
CA ALA A 369 -14.28 -24.81 -0.24
C ALA A 369 -13.11 -25.66 0.27
N VAL A 370 -13.26 -26.99 0.18
CA VAL A 370 -12.23 -27.98 0.54
C VAL A 370 -11.57 -28.52 -0.73
N LEU A 371 -10.27 -28.30 -0.90
CA LEU A 371 -9.51 -28.67 -2.11
C LEU A 371 -8.49 -29.80 -1.86
N ARG A 372 -8.67 -30.60 -0.82
CA ARG A 372 -7.62 -31.53 -0.37
C ARG A 372 -7.33 -32.60 -1.42
N GLY A 373 -6.09 -32.62 -1.93
CA GLY A 373 -5.64 -33.54 -2.98
C GLY A 373 -6.27 -33.29 -4.35
N THR A 374 -6.90 -32.13 -4.56
CA THR A 374 -7.40 -31.71 -5.87
C THR A 374 -6.21 -31.42 -6.79
N VAL A 375 -6.32 -31.83 -8.06
CA VAL A 375 -5.30 -31.59 -9.09
C VAL A 375 -5.73 -30.38 -9.92
N ILE A 376 -4.89 -29.34 -9.93
CA ILE A 376 -5.02 -28.16 -10.78
C ILE A 376 -3.72 -28.04 -11.58
N SER A 377 -3.80 -27.98 -12.90
CA SER A 377 -2.63 -28.00 -13.80
C SER A 377 -2.64 -26.85 -14.81
N THR A 378 -1.56 -26.72 -15.57
CA THR A 378 -1.35 -25.64 -16.57
C THR A 378 -2.48 -25.46 -17.59
N ASP A 379 -3.19 -26.53 -17.92
CA ASP A 379 -4.30 -26.54 -18.87
C ASP A 379 -5.63 -26.08 -18.26
N THR A 380 -5.71 -25.96 -16.93
CA THR A 380 -6.86 -25.37 -16.24
C THR A 380 -6.89 -23.85 -16.48
N VAL A 381 -7.99 -23.35 -17.05
CA VAL A 381 -8.13 -21.91 -17.35
C VAL A 381 -8.61 -21.17 -16.11
N ILE A 382 -7.66 -20.64 -15.35
CA ILE A 382 -7.92 -19.91 -14.10
C ILE A 382 -7.67 -18.41 -14.27
N SER A 383 -8.72 -17.60 -14.20
CA SER A 383 -8.57 -16.15 -14.11
C SER A 383 -9.66 -15.52 -13.23
N HIS A 384 -9.30 -14.52 -12.42
CA HIS A 384 -10.22 -13.83 -11.50
C HIS A 384 -10.93 -14.73 -10.46
N MET A 385 -10.34 -15.89 -10.13
CA MET A 385 -10.87 -16.81 -9.13
C MET A 385 -10.77 -16.23 -7.72
N GLN A 386 -11.84 -16.35 -6.91
CA GLN A 386 -11.88 -15.89 -5.52
C GLN A 386 -11.70 -17.08 -4.57
N LEU A 387 -10.65 -17.04 -3.75
CA LEU A 387 -10.22 -18.14 -2.87
C LEU A 387 -10.30 -17.79 -1.36
N GLN A 388 -11.10 -16.80 -0.96
CA GLN A 388 -11.05 -16.29 0.41
C GLN A 388 -11.48 -17.36 1.42
N GLN A 389 -10.67 -17.57 2.47
CA GLN A 389 -10.96 -18.52 3.56
C GLN A 389 -11.12 -19.99 3.12
N CYS A 390 -10.64 -20.38 1.93
CA CYS A 390 -10.63 -21.79 1.54
C CYS A 390 -9.66 -22.61 2.41
N ASN A 391 -9.86 -23.93 2.47
CA ASN A 391 -8.91 -24.86 3.09
C ASN A 391 -8.13 -25.63 2.00
N PRO A 392 -6.98 -25.10 1.54
CA PRO A 392 -6.16 -25.72 0.52
C PRO A 392 -5.08 -26.66 1.10
N THR A 393 -5.28 -27.21 2.31
CA THR A 393 -4.29 -28.13 2.93
C THR A 393 -3.99 -29.30 1.98
N GLY A 394 -2.72 -29.44 1.58
CA GLY A 394 -2.26 -30.50 0.68
C GLY A 394 -2.78 -30.41 -0.77
N VAL A 395 -3.13 -29.21 -1.26
CA VAL A 395 -3.42 -28.97 -2.68
C VAL A 395 -2.14 -29.08 -3.51
N VAL A 396 -2.27 -29.57 -4.75
CA VAL A 396 -1.19 -29.59 -5.74
C VAL A 396 -1.45 -28.49 -6.78
N PHE A 397 -0.65 -27.42 -6.72
CA PHE A 397 -0.61 -26.29 -7.66
C PHE A 397 0.61 -26.39 -8.60
N SER A 398 1.18 -27.58 -8.80
CA SER A 398 2.39 -27.74 -9.61
C SER A 398 2.18 -27.20 -11.03
N ASP A 399 3.16 -26.46 -11.54
CA ASP A 399 3.13 -25.80 -12.84
C ASP A 399 1.96 -24.80 -13.04
N THR A 400 1.25 -24.38 -12.00
CA THR A 400 0.04 -23.55 -12.13
C THR A 400 0.36 -22.04 -12.23
N ASP A 401 -0.38 -21.29 -13.05
CA ASP A 401 -0.30 -19.82 -13.09
C ASP A 401 -1.29 -19.16 -12.11
N LEU A 402 -0.76 -18.78 -10.95
CA LEU A 402 -1.50 -18.10 -9.89
C LEU A 402 -1.23 -16.59 -9.87
N SER A 403 -0.59 -16.02 -10.90
CA SER A 403 -0.14 -14.64 -10.86
C SER A 403 -1.25 -13.61 -10.55
N GLY A 404 -0.92 -12.65 -9.69
CA GLY A 404 -1.81 -11.56 -9.27
C GLY A 404 -3.01 -11.98 -8.41
N ARG A 405 -3.01 -13.20 -7.85
CA ARG A 405 -4.10 -13.71 -7.02
C ARG A 405 -3.96 -13.27 -5.57
N ASP A 406 -5.10 -13.11 -4.92
CA ASP A 406 -5.18 -12.94 -3.46
C ASP A 406 -5.23 -14.32 -2.80
N LEU A 407 -4.14 -14.65 -2.10
CA LEU A 407 -3.92 -15.85 -1.30
C LEU A 407 -3.70 -15.47 0.18
N SER A 408 -4.10 -14.26 0.58
CA SER A 408 -3.87 -13.74 1.92
C SER A 408 -4.69 -14.51 2.96
N SER A 409 -4.12 -14.69 4.15
CA SER A 409 -4.73 -15.38 5.29
C SER A 409 -5.15 -16.85 5.03
N LEU A 410 -4.66 -17.48 3.96
CA LEU A 410 -4.94 -18.88 3.67
C LEU A 410 -4.01 -19.83 4.46
N SER A 411 -4.56 -20.98 4.86
CA SER A 411 -3.76 -22.10 5.37
C SER A 411 -3.31 -22.97 4.20
N LEU A 412 -2.10 -22.70 3.69
CA LEU A 412 -1.46 -23.39 2.56
C LEU A 412 -0.49 -24.48 3.06
N THR A 413 -0.74 -25.03 4.25
CA THR A 413 0.10 -26.03 4.89
C THR A 413 0.23 -27.28 4.01
N GLY A 414 1.47 -27.67 3.69
CA GLY A 414 1.76 -28.84 2.84
C GLY A 414 1.33 -28.70 1.38
N ALA A 415 0.97 -27.51 0.89
CA ALA A 415 0.63 -27.29 -0.51
C ALA A 415 1.88 -27.47 -1.41
N CYS A 416 1.69 -28.02 -2.62
CA CYS A 416 2.78 -28.18 -3.59
C CYS A 416 2.70 -27.10 -4.67
N PHE A 417 3.62 -26.15 -4.65
CA PHE A 417 3.78 -25.05 -5.62
C PHE A 417 4.92 -25.28 -6.63
N SER A 418 5.40 -26.52 -6.77
CA SER A 418 6.57 -26.80 -7.64
C SER A 418 6.35 -26.26 -9.05
N GLN A 419 7.26 -25.39 -9.52
CA GLN A 419 7.19 -24.66 -10.79
C GLN A 419 6.00 -23.70 -10.97
N ALA A 420 5.22 -23.42 -9.92
CA ALA A 420 4.08 -22.50 -10.00
C ALA A 420 4.54 -21.03 -10.21
N ASN A 421 3.69 -20.25 -10.87
CA ASN A 421 3.87 -18.81 -11.01
C ASN A 421 3.03 -18.06 -9.97
N LEU A 422 3.66 -17.56 -8.91
CA LEU A 422 3.06 -16.72 -7.87
C LEU A 422 3.41 -15.24 -8.06
N THR A 423 3.79 -14.81 -9.27
CA THR A 423 4.17 -13.41 -9.55
C THR A 423 3.05 -12.46 -9.16
N GLY A 424 3.34 -11.47 -8.32
CA GLY A 424 2.35 -10.46 -7.90
C GLY A 424 1.24 -10.97 -6.97
N CYS A 425 1.35 -12.18 -6.40
CA CYS A 425 0.33 -12.70 -5.48
C CYS A 425 0.39 -11.99 -4.12
N ASP A 426 -0.77 -11.83 -3.49
CA ASP A 426 -0.84 -11.43 -2.08
C ASP A 426 -0.88 -12.69 -1.21
N LEU A 427 0.18 -12.96 -0.45
CA LEU A 427 0.31 -14.07 0.51
C LEU A 427 0.28 -13.55 1.96
N THR A 428 -0.17 -12.31 2.19
CA THR A 428 -0.13 -11.67 3.50
C THR A 428 -0.78 -12.53 4.58
N ASN A 429 -0.08 -12.77 5.69
CA ASN A 429 -0.52 -13.61 6.82
C ASN A 429 -0.92 -15.05 6.45
N SER A 430 -0.51 -15.59 5.30
CA SER A 430 -0.75 -16.98 4.94
C SER A 430 0.19 -17.93 5.71
N ASP A 431 -0.24 -19.18 5.89
CA ASP A 431 0.58 -20.24 6.49
C ASP A 431 1.11 -21.16 5.38
N LEU A 432 2.42 -21.08 5.10
CA LEU A 432 3.16 -21.90 4.14
C LEU A 432 3.98 -23.01 4.82
N THR A 433 3.64 -23.39 6.05
CA THR A 433 4.31 -24.49 6.76
C THR A 433 4.32 -25.76 5.91
N ASP A 434 5.50 -26.37 5.73
CA ASP A 434 5.72 -27.59 4.93
C ASP A 434 5.30 -27.52 3.45
N ALA A 435 5.05 -26.33 2.88
CA ALA A 435 4.73 -26.19 1.45
C ALA A 435 5.97 -26.48 0.55
N GLU A 436 5.79 -27.15 -0.58
CA GLU A 436 6.87 -27.37 -1.55
C GLU A 436 6.95 -26.20 -2.55
N MET A 437 8.09 -25.50 -2.64
CA MET A 437 8.23 -24.28 -3.47
C MET A 437 9.33 -24.40 -4.54
N SER A 438 9.69 -25.62 -4.94
CA SER A 438 10.78 -25.86 -5.88
C SER A 438 10.48 -25.29 -7.27
N GLY A 439 11.25 -24.29 -7.69
CA GLY A 439 11.09 -23.62 -8.99
C GLY A 439 9.96 -22.58 -9.04
N THR A 440 9.31 -22.29 -7.90
CA THR A 440 8.21 -21.32 -7.83
C THR A 440 8.71 -19.89 -8.10
N THR A 441 7.96 -19.09 -8.85
CA THR A 441 8.30 -17.67 -9.09
C THR A 441 7.48 -16.76 -8.17
N LEU A 442 8.15 -15.96 -7.33
CA LEU A 442 7.54 -15.07 -6.32
C LEU A 442 7.76 -13.58 -6.63
N SER A 443 8.13 -13.25 -7.86
CA SER A 443 8.47 -11.87 -8.22
C SER A 443 7.27 -10.93 -8.01
N GLY A 444 7.45 -9.83 -7.27
CA GLY A 444 6.35 -8.92 -6.93
C GLY A 444 5.33 -9.46 -5.94
N ALA A 445 5.52 -10.65 -5.35
CA ALA A 445 4.58 -11.20 -4.37
C ALA A 445 4.67 -10.48 -3.01
N THR A 446 3.55 -10.31 -2.32
CA THR A 446 3.49 -9.77 -0.97
C THR A 446 3.49 -10.91 0.05
N LEU A 447 4.57 -11.04 0.82
CA LEU A 447 4.81 -12.14 1.77
C LEU A 447 4.78 -11.66 3.23
N THR A 448 4.26 -10.46 3.48
CA THR A 448 4.22 -9.85 4.82
C THR A 448 3.48 -10.73 5.82
N GLY A 449 4.14 -11.07 6.93
CA GLY A 449 3.53 -11.85 8.01
C GLY A 449 3.28 -13.33 7.69
N VAL A 450 3.84 -13.86 6.59
CA VAL A 450 3.75 -15.29 6.26
C VAL A 450 4.36 -16.15 7.37
N ILE A 451 3.67 -17.23 7.72
CA ILE A 451 4.10 -18.23 8.71
C ILE A 451 4.67 -19.44 7.97
N GLY A 452 5.70 -20.08 8.53
CA GLY A 452 6.19 -21.37 8.05
C GLY A 452 7.12 -21.31 6.83
N LEU A 453 7.49 -20.11 6.37
CA LEU A 453 8.48 -19.93 5.30
C LEU A 453 9.89 -20.31 5.81
N SER A 454 10.48 -21.33 5.20
CA SER A 454 11.82 -21.85 5.54
C SER A 454 12.88 -21.40 4.53
N ALA A 455 14.15 -21.44 4.95
CA ALA A 455 15.30 -21.15 4.09
C ALA A 455 15.29 -21.99 2.81
N THR A 456 14.94 -23.27 2.91
CA THR A 456 14.84 -24.18 1.76
C THR A 456 13.76 -23.73 0.79
N GLN A 457 12.60 -23.28 1.27
CA GLN A 457 11.51 -22.82 0.40
C GLN A 457 11.88 -21.52 -0.35
N LEU A 458 12.58 -20.59 0.28
CA LEU A 458 13.06 -19.36 -0.38
C LEU A 458 14.20 -19.63 -1.36
N HIS A 459 15.14 -20.50 -0.99
CA HIS A 459 16.24 -20.88 -1.87
C HIS A 459 15.75 -21.66 -3.10
N ASP A 460 14.80 -22.56 -2.90
CA ASP A 460 14.24 -23.37 -3.99
C ASP A 460 13.28 -22.54 -4.88
N ALA A 461 12.79 -21.39 -4.40
CA ALA A 461 12.07 -20.43 -5.22
C ALA A 461 13.02 -19.78 -6.24
N LYS A 462 12.56 -19.70 -7.49
CA LYS A 462 13.37 -19.27 -8.64
C LYS A 462 13.74 -17.79 -8.61
N CYS A 463 12.88 -16.93 -8.06
CA CYS A 463 13.06 -15.47 -8.07
C CYS A 463 12.12 -14.79 -7.07
N VAL A 464 12.67 -13.87 -6.26
CA VAL A 464 11.92 -13.00 -5.33
C VAL A 464 12.07 -11.51 -5.67
N THR A 465 12.58 -11.17 -6.86
CA THR A 465 12.75 -9.78 -7.31
C THR A 465 11.45 -8.98 -7.16
N SER A 466 11.57 -7.77 -6.59
CA SER A 466 10.46 -6.86 -6.31
C SER A 466 9.41 -7.39 -5.32
N ALA A 467 9.66 -8.49 -4.60
CA ALA A 467 8.73 -8.99 -3.58
C ALA A 467 8.69 -8.08 -2.33
N THR A 468 7.62 -8.18 -1.55
CA THR A 468 7.51 -7.53 -0.23
C THR A 468 7.67 -8.58 0.86
N LEU A 469 8.81 -8.60 1.52
CA LEU A 469 9.18 -9.53 2.59
C LEU A 469 9.23 -8.85 3.97
N SER A 470 8.70 -7.63 4.11
CA SER A 470 8.86 -6.82 5.31
C SER A 470 8.45 -7.55 6.60
N GLY A 471 9.34 -7.48 7.61
CA GLY A 471 9.15 -8.03 8.95
C GLY A 471 9.36 -9.55 9.09
N ILE A 472 9.84 -10.24 8.05
CA ILE A 472 10.08 -11.68 8.11
C ILE A 472 11.40 -11.98 8.84
N SER A 473 11.41 -13.07 9.63
CA SER A 473 12.62 -13.60 10.24
C SER A 473 13.35 -14.53 9.25
N LEU A 474 14.58 -14.16 8.89
CA LEU A 474 15.48 -14.86 7.98
C LEU A 474 16.77 -15.29 8.71
N VAL A 475 16.66 -15.53 10.02
CA VAL A 475 17.78 -15.84 10.92
C VAL A 475 18.42 -17.17 10.54
N SER A 476 19.76 -17.18 10.46
CA SER A 476 20.59 -18.35 10.17
C SER A 476 20.28 -19.06 8.84
N MET A 477 19.63 -18.37 7.90
CA MET A 477 19.26 -18.94 6.60
C MET A 477 20.43 -18.89 5.60
N ASP A 478 20.57 -19.93 4.77
CA ASP A 478 21.43 -19.87 3.58
C ASP A 478 20.62 -19.36 2.39
N LEU A 479 20.92 -18.14 1.98
CA LEU A 479 20.25 -17.42 0.89
C LEU A 479 21.23 -17.16 -0.26
N SER A 480 22.33 -17.90 -0.32
CA SER A 480 23.43 -17.65 -1.25
C SER A 480 22.98 -17.62 -2.71
N GLY A 481 23.33 -16.55 -3.42
CA GLY A 481 23.07 -16.39 -4.86
C GLY A 481 21.65 -15.98 -5.23
N ILE A 482 20.77 -15.70 -4.26
CA ILE A 482 19.40 -15.26 -4.54
C ILE A 482 19.40 -13.83 -5.09
N ASN A 483 18.56 -13.59 -6.10
CA ASN A 483 18.26 -12.25 -6.58
C ASN A 483 17.13 -11.63 -5.74
N MET A 484 17.49 -10.63 -4.94
CA MET A 484 16.60 -9.81 -4.10
C MET A 484 16.56 -8.35 -4.58
N SER A 485 16.85 -8.10 -5.87
CA SER A 485 16.82 -6.74 -6.41
C SER A 485 15.42 -6.13 -6.26
N GLU A 486 15.36 -4.84 -5.95
CA GLU A 486 14.13 -4.05 -5.76
C GLU A 486 13.15 -4.61 -4.71
N THR A 487 13.60 -5.52 -3.84
CA THR A 487 12.76 -6.18 -2.84
C THR A 487 12.61 -5.29 -1.60
N ASP A 488 11.41 -5.27 -1.01
CA ASP A 488 11.18 -4.61 0.28
C ASP A 488 11.47 -5.59 1.43
N LEU A 489 12.59 -5.36 2.10
CA LEU A 489 13.14 -6.12 3.23
C LEU A 489 13.08 -5.30 4.54
N THR A 490 12.17 -4.31 4.61
CA THR A 490 12.04 -3.43 5.77
C THR A 490 11.75 -4.22 7.04
N GLY A 491 12.58 -4.04 8.07
CA GLY A 491 12.44 -4.70 9.38
C GLY A 491 12.76 -6.20 9.39
N CYS A 492 13.34 -6.76 8.33
CA CYS A 492 13.72 -8.17 8.29
C CYS A 492 14.89 -8.48 9.24
N ASP A 493 14.88 -9.68 9.82
CA ASP A 493 15.97 -10.16 10.67
C ASP A 493 16.85 -11.17 9.91
N PHE A 494 18.04 -10.75 9.51
CA PHE A 494 19.05 -11.57 8.83
C PHE A 494 20.15 -12.06 9.78
N THR A 495 19.90 -12.13 11.10
CA THR A 495 20.93 -12.54 12.07
C THR A 495 21.55 -13.88 11.68
N ASP A 496 22.89 -13.93 11.55
CA ASP A 496 23.68 -15.11 11.12
C ASP A 496 23.30 -15.69 9.73
N ALA A 497 22.61 -14.94 8.87
CA ALA A 497 22.27 -15.40 7.52
C ALA A 497 23.47 -15.43 6.56
N THR A 498 23.50 -16.39 5.63
CA THR A 498 24.48 -16.43 4.54
C THR A 498 23.90 -15.75 3.31
N LEU A 499 24.34 -14.52 3.02
CA LEU A 499 23.88 -13.67 1.90
C LEU A 499 24.94 -13.59 0.78
N THR A 500 25.75 -14.64 0.66
CA THR A 500 26.89 -14.64 -0.28
C THR A 500 26.41 -14.56 -1.72
N LYS A 501 26.97 -13.65 -2.53
CA LYS A 501 26.60 -13.43 -3.95
C LYS A 501 25.14 -13.06 -4.19
N CYS A 502 24.43 -12.56 -3.18
CA CYS A 502 23.08 -12.04 -3.37
C CYS A 502 23.09 -10.72 -4.13
N ASP A 503 22.04 -10.46 -4.91
CA ASP A 503 21.81 -9.16 -5.54
C ASP A 503 20.75 -8.40 -4.74
N PHE A 504 21.14 -7.31 -4.08
CA PHE A 504 20.26 -6.37 -3.36
C PHE A 504 20.12 -5.05 -4.13
N SER A 505 20.37 -5.02 -5.44
CA SER A 505 20.32 -3.77 -6.21
C SER A 505 18.93 -3.12 -6.09
N GLY A 506 18.87 -1.89 -5.58
CA GLY A 506 17.62 -1.16 -5.34
C GLY A 506 16.73 -1.70 -4.21
N ALA A 507 17.20 -2.67 -3.42
CA ALA A 507 16.42 -3.24 -2.31
C ALA A 507 16.26 -2.24 -1.14
N THR A 508 15.17 -2.37 -0.38
CA THR A 508 14.92 -1.55 0.82
C THR A 508 15.16 -2.38 2.08
N LEU A 509 16.22 -2.09 2.83
CA LEU A 509 16.61 -2.77 4.08
C LEU A 509 16.41 -1.87 5.32
N ILE A 510 15.43 -0.97 5.28
CA ILE A 510 15.19 -0.02 6.39
C ILE A 510 14.93 -0.80 7.68
N GLU A 511 15.61 -0.44 8.77
CA GLU A 511 15.48 -1.09 10.09
C GLU A 511 15.76 -2.61 10.10
N ALA A 512 16.43 -3.16 9.09
CA ALA A 512 16.80 -4.57 9.07
C ALA A 512 17.92 -4.89 10.09
N THR A 513 17.91 -6.11 10.63
CA THR A 513 18.96 -6.62 11.52
C THR A 513 19.94 -7.48 10.74
N LEU A 514 21.22 -7.10 10.70
CA LEU A 514 22.27 -7.75 9.90
C LEU A 514 23.37 -8.40 10.75
N THR A 515 23.14 -8.58 12.05
CA THR A 515 24.15 -9.10 12.99
C THR A 515 24.68 -10.47 12.53
N GLY A 516 25.97 -10.58 12.23
CA GLY A 516 26.59 -11.86 11.84
C GLY A 516 26.28 -12.33 10.41
N ALA A 517 25.50 -11.59 9.63
CA ALA A 517 25.19 -11.95 8.25
C ALA A 517 26.44 -11.87 7.33
N SER A 518 26.60 -12.78 6.38
CA SER A 518 27.72 -12.76 5.42
C SER A 518 27.30 -12.15 4.08
N PHE A 519 27.84 -10.96 3.75
CA PHE A 519 27.61 -10.25 2.48
C PHE A 519 28.70 -10.49 1.42
N THR A 520 29.45 -11.59 1.55
CA THR A 520 30.59 -11.86 0.65
C THR A 520 30.13 -11.87 -0.82
N ASP A 521 30.77 -11.05 -1.65
CA ASP A 521 30.45 -10.85 -3.08
C ASP A 521 29.01 -10.34 -3.36
N ALA A 522 28.25 -9.87 -2.37
CA ALA A 522 26.90 -9.35 -2.57
C ALA A 522 26.91 -7.95 -3.21
N THR A 523 25.89 -7.64 -4.01
CA THR A 523 25.72 -6.34 -4.67
C THR A 523 24.70 -5.48 -3.93
N LEU A 524 25.05 -4.27 -3.49
CA LEU A 524 24.18 -3.33 -2.78
C LEU A 524 23.90 -2.04 -3.58
N THR A 525 24.04 -2.08 -4.90
CA THR A 525 23.91 -0.91 -5.77
C THR A 525 22.55 -0.23 -5.58
N GLY A 526 22.52 1.03 -5.13
CA GLY A 526 21.25 1.74 -4.91
C GLY A 526 20.37 1.19 -3.77
N ALA A 527 20.86 0.25 -2.96
CA ALA A 527 20.11 -0.29 -1.83
C ALA A 527 19.91 0.77 -0.73
N THR A 528 18.78 0.75 -0.02
CA THR A 528 18.52 1.64 1.11
C THR A 528 18.77 0.92 2.43
N LEU A 529 19.78 1.34 3.19
CA LEU A 529 20.17 0.73 4.46
C LEU A 529 19.92 1.64 5.67
N THR A 530 19.06 2.67 5.56
CA THR A 530 18.79 3.58 6.67
C THR A 530 18.27 2.82 7.91
N GLY A 531 18.91 3.03 9.06
CA GLY A 531 18.49 2.43 10.34
C GLY A 531 18.82 0.94 10.49
N VAL A 532 19.61 0.32 9.60
CA VAL A 532 20.07 -1.06 9.81
C VAL A 532 20.87 -1.19 11.11
N THR A 533 20.74 -2.34 11.76
CA THR A 533 21.50 -2.67 12.97
C THR A 533 22.41 -3.89 12.74
N GLY A 534 23.51 -3.98 13.49
CA GLY A 534 24.43 -5.12 13.40
C GLY A 534 25.35 -5.13 12.18
N LEU A 535 25.43 -4.02 11.44
CA LEU A 535 26.37 -3.84 10.34
C LEU A 535 27.80 -3.64 10.87
N SER A 536 28.76 -4.33 10.26
CA SER A 536 30.19 -4.29 10.60
C SER A 536 31.04 -3.90 9.39
N ASP A 537 32.26 -3.47 9.67
CA ASP A 537 33.26 -3.09 8.67
C ASP A 537 33.63 -4.27 7.76
N THR A 538 33.72 -5.47 8.31
CA THR A 538 33.96 -6.70 7.55
C THR A 538 32.85 -6.99 6.55
N GLN A 539 31.60 -6.73 6.91
CA GLN A 539 30.46 -6.93 6.00
C GLN A 539 30.51 -5.93 4.86
N LEU A 540 30.68 -4.63 5.14
CA LEU A 540 30.78 -3.59 4.10
C LEU A 540 31.99 -3.78 3.18
N ARG A 541 33.10 -4.34 3.67
CA ARG A 541 34.29 -4.63 2.84
C ARG A 541 34.20 -5.92 2.03
N SER A 542 33.24 -6.79 2.34
CA SER A 542 33.04 -8.08 1.66
C SER A 542 32.11 -7.99 0.44
N VAL A 543 31.38 -6.88 0.31
CA VAL A 543 30.45 -6.65 -0.81
C VAL A 543 31.21 -6.38 -2.11
N SER A 544 30.60 -6.74 -3.23
CA SER A 544 31.18 -6.51 -4.56
C SER A 544 30.95 -5.08 -5.06
N CYS A 545 29.89 -4.40 -4.61
CA CYS A 545 29.54 -3.05 -5.04
C CYS A 545 28.62 -2.33 -4.03
N LEU A 546 28.95 -1.09 -3.68
CA LEU A 546 28.13 -0.18 -2.85
C LEU A 546 27.61 1.05 -3.62
N THR A 547 27.90 1.17 -4.91
CA THR A 547 27.62 2.39 -5.69
C THR A 547 26.16 2.81 -5.55
N GLY A 548 25.93 4.07 -5.15
CA GLY A 548 24.57 4.61 -5.00
C GLY A 548 23.79 4.15 -3.76
N ALA A 549 24.34 3.31 -2.89
CA ALA A 549 23.65 2.85 -1.69
C ALA A 549 23.34 4.00 -0.72
N ASN A 550 22.23 3.95 -0.01
CA ASN A 550 21.87 4.93 1.01
C ASN A 550 22.23 4.42 2.41
N LEU A 551 23.28 5.01 3.00
CA LEU A 551 23.78 4.76 4.36
C LEU A 551 23.47 5.94 5.31
N SER A 552 22.48 6.77 4.97
CA SER A 552 22.13 7.95 5.75
C SER A 552 21.77 7.61 7.20
N GLY A 553 22.25 8.44 8.13
CA GLY A 553 21.97 8.32 9.56
C GLY A 553 22.64 7.12 10.27
N LEU A 554 23.43 6.30 9.59
CA LEU A 554 24.08 5.15 10.20
C LEU A 554 25.22 5.55 11.14
N ASP A 555 25.37 4.77 12.21
CA ASP A 555 26.54 4.83 13.07
C ASP A 555 27.68 4.01 12.44
N LEU A 556 28.67 4.71 11.89
CA LEU A 556 29.87 4.13 11.28
C LEU A 556 31.12 4.42 12.13
N THR A 557 30.94 4.64 13.43
CA THR A 557 32.01 4.94 14.38
C THR A 557 33.06 3.82 14.40
N ASP A 558 34.34 4.21 14.35
CA ASP A 558 35.51 3.32 14.38
C ASP A 558 35.56 2.25 13.27
N MET A 559 34.75 2.36 12.21
CA MET A 559 34.75 1.38 11.12
C MET A 559 35.97 1.49 10.21
N TYR A 560 36.48 0.36 9.74
CA TYR A 560 37.52 0.29 8.70
C TYR A 560 36.87 0.25 7.31
N LEU A 561 36.87 1.38 6.60
CA LEU A 561 36.24 1.56 5.29
C LEU A 561 37.27 1.72 4.15
N SER A 562 38.53 1.36 4.39
CA SER A 562 39.61 1.55 3.43
C SER A 562 39.39 0.87 2.09
N ASP A 563 39.86 1.53 1.03
CA ASP A 563 39.85 1.08 -0.37
C ASP A 563 38.46 0.81 -0.96
N LEU A 564 37.39 1.28 -0.32
CA LEU A 564 36.03 1.17 -0.84
C LEU A 564 35.74 2.22 -1.93
N ASP A 565 35.00 1.82 -2.96
CA ASP A 565 34.35 2.74 -3.88
C ASP A 565 32.96 3.12 -3.35
N ILE A 566 32.85 4.35 -2.84
CA ILE A 566 31.61 4.91 -2.30
C ILE A 566 30.97 5.92 -3.26
N SER A 567 31.28 5.81 -4.57
CA SER A 567 30.69 6.66 -5.59
C SER A 567 29.16 6.67 -5.51
N GLY A 568 28.58 7.83 -5.25
CA GLY A 568 27.13 8.04 -5.16
C GLY A 568 26.47 7.52 -3.87
N VAL A 569 27.23 7.00 -2.90
CA VAL A 569 26.67 6.55 -1.60
C VAL A 569 26.12 7.75 -0.83
N ASP A 570 24.91 7.67 -0.28
CA ASP A 570 24.40 8.72 0.61
C ASP A 570 24.91 8.52 2.05
N LEU A 571 25.71 9.46 2.55
CA LEU A 571 26.24 9.49 3.91
C LEU A 571 25.59 10.57 4.78
N THR A 572 24.49 11.17 4.33
CA THR A 572 23.82 12.27 5.04
C THR A 572 23.46 11.87 6.47
N GLY A 573 23.95 12.61 7.45
CA GLY A 573 23.72 12.36 8.88
C GLY A 573 24.43 11.12 9.45
N ALA A 574 25.24 10.41 8.66
CA ALA A 574 26.02 9.28 9.16
C ALA A 574 27.13 9.75 10.11
N THR A 575 27.46 8.94 11.12
CA THR A 575 28.51 9.24 12.10
C THR A 575 29.79 8.51 11.70
N LEU A 576 30.85 9.25 11.32
CA LEU A 576 32.16 8.70 10.91
C LEU A 576 33.26 8.96 11.96
N THR A 577 32.88 9.14 13.22
CA THR A 577 33.84 9.38 14.31
C THR A 577 34.86 8.23 14.37
N GLY A 578 36.16 8.54 14.30
CA GLY A 578 37.22 7.53 14.33
C GLY A 578 37.31 6.59 13.12
N ALA A 579 36.43 6.72 12.12
CA ALA A 579 36.41 5.83 10.95
C ALA A 579 37.69 5.94 10.11
N THR A 580 38.13 4.83 9.51
CA THR A 580 39.30 4.80 8.63
C THR A 580 38.88 4.79 7.17
N LEU A 581 39.20 5.87 6.44
CA LEU A 581 38.78 6.12 5.06
C LEU A 581 39.97 6.15 4.07
N ILE A 582 41.11 5.55 4.44
CA ILE A 582 42.31 5.52 3.59
C ILE A 582 42.00 4.84 2.25
N GLY A 583 42.35 5.48 1.12
CA GLY A 583 42.21 4.89 -0.21
C GLY A 583 40.78 4.84 -0.75
N VAL A 584 39.80 5.40 -0.03
CA VAL A 584 38.40 5.47 -0.48
C VAL A 584 38.29 6.32 -1.74
N THR A 585 37.50 5.85 -2.70
CA THR A 585 37.20 6.58 -3.95
C THR A 585 35.74 7.00 -4.01
N GLY A 586 35.44 8.05 -4.78
CA GLY A 586 34.07 8.52 -4.99
C GLY A 586 33.50 9.40 -3.87
N LEU A 587 34.32 9.74 -2.86
CA LEU A 587 33.99 10.68 -1.80
C LEU A 587 33.89 12.11 -2.37
N SER A 588 32.81 12.84 -2.07
CA SER A 588 32.57 14.23 -2.48
C SER A 588 32.57 15.20 -1.30
N ASP A 589 32.71 16.49 -1.61
CA ASP A 589 32.53 17.58 -0.65
C ASP A 589 31.14 17.57 0.00
N THR A 590 30.08 17.33 -0.79
CA THR A 590 28.71 17.24 -0.29
C THR A 590 28.53 16.10 0.72
N GLN A 591 29.18 14.96 0.53
CA GLN A 591 29.15 13.85 1.49
C GLN A 591 29.88 14.24 2.78
N LEU A 592 31.11 14.77 2.70
CA LEU A 592 31.88 15.18 3.89
C LEU A 592 31.22 16.33 4.68
N ARG A 593 30.42 17.17 4.03
CA ARG A 593 29.67 18.26 4.69
C ARG A 593 28.34 17.83 5.30
N SER A 594 27.80 16.68 4.90
CA SER A 594 26.47 16.22 5.32
C SER A 594 26.50 15.17 6.44
N VAL A 595 27.66 14.57 6.72
CA VAL A 595 27.87 13.65 7.85
C VAL A 595 27.68 14.37 9.19
N SER A 596 27.25 13.63 10.21
CA SER A 596 27.01 14.19 11.55
C SER A 596 28.31 14.49 12.30
N SER A 597 29.36 13.70 12.04
CA SER A 597 30.68 13.86 12.66
C SER A 597 31.77 13.16 11.85
N LEU A 598 32.92 13.83 11.70
CA LEU A 598 34.19 13.28 11.21
C LEU A 598 35.26 13.25 12.30
N VAL A 599 34.90 13.51 13.56
CA VAL A 599 35.87 13.72 14.64
C VAL A 599 36.78 12.50 14.78
N GLY A 600 38.09 12.72 14.71
CA GLY A 600 39.09 11.64 14.83
C GLY A 600 39.20 10.71 13.63
N ALA A 601 38.46 10.93 12.54
CA ALA A 601 38.51 10.08 11.35
C ALA A 601 39.91 10.09 10.71
N ASN A 602 40.28 8.98 10.07
CA ASN A 602 41.53 8.85 9.35
C ASN A 602 41.30 9.03 7.85
N LEU A 603 41.62 10.23 7.36
CA LEU A 603 41.48 10.67 5.97
C LEU A 603 42.83 10.66 5.22
N SER A 604 43.82 9.91 5.73
CA SER A 604 45.17 9.92 5.21
C SER A 604 45.20 9.44 3.74
N GLY A 605 45.95 10.16 2.90
CA GLY A 605 46.13 9.86 1.49
C GLY A 605 44.92 10.16 0.59
N LEU A 606 43.82 10.72 1.11
CA LEU A 606 42.66 11.06 0.31
C LEU A 606 42.93 12.24 -0.64
N ASP A 607 42.33 12.17 -1.82
CA ASP A 607 42.29 13.29 -2.77
C ASP A 607 41.08 14.18 -2.47
N MET A 608 41.33 15.36 -1.90
CA MET A 608 40.33 16.39 -1.63
C MET A 608 40.55 17.63 -2.51
N THR A 609 41.18 17.44 -3.68
CA THR A 609 41.47 18.53 -4.62
C THR A 609 40.18 19.25 -5.02
N ASN A 610 40.16 20.58 -4.88
CA ASN A 610 39.02 21.46 -5.17
C ASN A 610 37.72 21.18 -4.38
N MET A 611 37.76 20.40 -3.29
CA MET A 611 36.57 20.16 -2.47
C MET A 611 36.18 21.41 -1.66
N ASP A 612 34.88 21.67 -1.54
CA ASP A 612 34.36 22.61 -0.55
C ASP A 612 34.23 21.93 0.82
N LEU A 613 35.09 22.27 1.77
CA LEU A 613 35.07 21.75 3.13
C LEU A 613 34.67 22.85 4.14
N SER A 614 33.95 23.87 3.65
CA SER A 614 33.56 24.99 4.49
C SER A 614 32.69 24.53 5.66
N ASP A 615 33.01 25.03 6.85
CA ASP A 615 32.34 24.75 8.12
C ASP A 615 32.34 23.28 8.58
N VAL A 616 33.17 22.40 7.98
CA VAL A 616 33.30 21.01 8.41
C VAL A 616 34.06 20.91 9.74
N ASP A 617 33.57 20.08 10.67
CA ASP A 617 34.32 19.72 11.88
C ASP A 617 35.27 18.56 11.62
N MET A 618 36.57 18.88 11.49
CA MET A 618 37.67 17.93 11.29
C MET A 618 38.53 17.80 12.56
N THR A 619 37.95 18.02 13.74
CA THR A 619 38.67 17.89 15.02
C THR A 619 39.32 16.51 15.13
N GLY A 620 40.63 16.47 15.39
CA GLY A 620 41.39 15.24 15.59
C GLY A 620 41.61 14.37 14.35
N VAL A 621 41.18 14.81 13.16
CA VAL A 621 41.32 14.06 11.91
C VAL A 621 42.80 13.86 11.54
N SER A 622 43.12 12.73 10.90
CA SER A 622 44.43 12.51 10.27
C SER A 622 44.40 12.87 8.79
N LEU A 623 45.26 13.80 8.38
CA LEU A 623 45.43 14.28 7.00
C LEU A 623 46.80 13.91 6.41
N ASP A 624 47.48 12.91 6.98
CA ASP A 624 48.79 12.46 6.51
C ASP A 624 48.74 12.15 5.00
N SER A 625 49.55 12.86 4.21
CA SER A 625 49.63 12.71 2.75
C SER A 625 48.33 12.96 1.96
N ALA A 626 47.30 13.56 2.56
CA ALA A 626 46.08 13.95 1.84
C ALA A 626 46.34 15.16 0.92
N THR A 627 45.63 15.24 -0.20
CA THR A 627 45.76 16.37 -1.15
C THR A 627 44.65 17.39 -0.92
N LEU A 628 45.01 18.64 -0.60
CA LEU A 628 44.08 19.75 -0.34
C LEU A 628 44.21 20.88 -1.39
N SER A 629 44.81 20.58 -2.54
CA SER A 629 45.06 21.57 -3.58
C SER A 629 43.74 22.18 -4.08
N GLY A 630 43.59 23.50 -3.97
CA GLY A 630 42.38 24.22 -4.33
C GLY A 630 41.19 24.03 -3.38
N ALA A 631 41.30 23.23 -2.31
CA ALA A 631 40.21 23.01 -1.36
C ALA A 631 39.79 24.30 -0.65
N ILE A 632 38.50 24.47 -0.38
CA ILE A 632 37.95 25.61 0.38
C ILE A 632 37.85 25.18 1.84
N LEU A 633 38.69 25.73 2.70
CA LEU A 633 38.76 25.46 4.13
C LEU A 633 38.16 26.61 4.95
N THR A 634 37.17 27.31 4.41
CA THR A 634 36.60 28.49 5.08
C THR A 634 35.79 28.07 6.31
N GLY A 635 36.10 28.57 7.50
CA GLY A 635 35.37 28.21 8.72
C GLY A 635 35.56 26.77 9.21
N VAL A 636 36.43 25.97 8.59
CA VAL A 636 36.68 24.57 8.98
C VAL A 636 37.26 24.49 10.40
N THR A 637 36.90 23.47 11.17
CA THR A 637 37.53 23.21 12.49
C THR A 637 38.61 22.15 12.36
N LEU A 638 39.87 22.52 12.64
CA LEU A 638 41.06 21.64 12.51
C LEU A 638 41.77 21.44 13.85
N ILE A 639 41.07 21.59 14.97
CA ILE A 639 41.64 21.44 16.31
C ILE A 639 42.22 20.02 16.47
N GLY A 640 43.49 19.93 16.86
CA GLY A 640 44.15 18.64 17.09
C GLY A 640 44.33 17.76 15.85
N VAL A 641 44.17 18.32 14.64
CA VAL A 641 44.42 17.62 13.38
C VAL A 641 45.87 17.11 13.32
N ARG A 642 46.07 15.94 12.71
CA ARG A 642 47.38 15.32 12.51
C ARG A 642 47.77 15.35 11.04
N GLY A 643 49.06 15.45 10.76
CA GLY A 643 49.57 15.36 9.38
C GLY A 643 49.37 16.60 8.53
N LEU A 644 48.87 17.70 9.09
CA LEU A 644 48.73 18.98 8.40
C LEU A 644 50.11 19.56 8.07
N SER A 645 50.33 19.89 6.80
CA SER A 645 51.57 20.47 6.28
C SER A 645 51.36 21.90 5.80
N ASP A 646 52.46 22.65 5.72
CA ASP A 646 52.47 24.00 5.16
C ASP A 646 52.02 24.03 3.68
N THR A 647 52.38 23.01 2.92
CA THR A 647 52.01 22.84 1.51
C THR A 647 50.50 22.70 1.37
N GLN A 648 49.85 21.88 2.21
CA GLN A 648 48.39 21.73 2.20
C GLN A 648 47.66 23.06 2.50
N LEU A 649 48.12 23.81 3.51
CA LEU A 649 47.54 25.11 3.86
C LEU A 649 47.73 26.15 2.74
N ARG A 650 48.89 26.14 2.08
CA ARG A 650 49.22 27.11 1.02
C ARG A 650 48.56 26.80 -0.32
N GLU A 651 48.31 25.53 -0.61
CA GLU A 651 47.65 25.12 -1.84
C GLU A 651 46.12 25.17 -1.73
N ALA A 652 45.56 25.22 -0.53
CA ALA A 652 44.14 25.48 -0.32
C ALA A 652 43.74 26.83 -0.94
N SER A 653 42.53 26.91 -1.52
CA SER A 653 42.04 28.14 -2.15
C SER A 653 41.66 29.22 -1.13
N SER A 654 41.22 28.81 0.06
CA SER A 654 40.92 29.68 1.19
C SER A 654 41.09 28.89 2.48
N VAL A 655 41.66 29.53 3.51
CA VAL A 655 41.67 29.05 4.90
C VAL A 655 41.00 30.07 5.84
N THR A 656 40.28 31.06 5.30
CA THR A 656 39.76 32.17 6.09
C THR A 656 38.71 31.69 7.10
N GLY A 657 38.72 32.26 8.30
CA GLY A 657 37.79 31.85 9.37
C GLY A 657 38.05 30.46 9.97
N ALA A 658 39.03 29.69 9.49
CA ALA A 658 39.32 28.35 10.00
C ALA A 658 39.72 28.39 11.49
N ASN A 659 39.37 27.34 12.24
CA ASN A 659 39.81 27.16 13.61
C ASN A 659 41.04 26.24 13.66
N LEU A 660 42.20 26.85 13.86
CA LEU A 660 43.52 26.23 13.99
C LEU A 660 44.02 26.29 15.45
N SER A 661 43.13 26.48 16.42
CA SER A 661 43.52 26.70 17.81
C SER A 661 44.28 25.50 18.38
N GLY A 662 45.32 25.80 19.17
CA GLY A 662 46.18 24.82 19.83
C GLY A 662 47.11 24.02 18.90
N LEU A 663 47.12 24.27 17.59
CA LEU A 663 47.98 23.54 16.67
C LEU A 663 49.47 23.90 16.80
N ASP A 664 50.32 22.90 16.56
CA ASP A 664 51.76 23.11 16.39
C ASP A 664 52.05 23.50 14.94
N LEU A 665 52.33 24.78 14.73
CA LEU A 665 52.68 25.36 13.42
C LEU A 665 54.17 25.69 13.34
N THR A 666 54.99 25.06 14.19
CA THR A 666 56.43 25.29 14.28
C THR A 666 57.09 25.06 12.91
N ASN A 667 57.89 26.04 12.46
CA ASN A 667 58.61 26.06 11.19
C ASN A 667 57.75 25.94 9.91
N MET A 668 56.42 26.08 9.98
CA MET A 668 55.56 26.05 8.79
C MET A 668 55.73 27.30 7.91
N ASP A 669 55.76 27.12 6.59
CA ASP A 669 55.66 28.23 5.64
C ASP A 669 54.21 28.69 5.47
N LEU A 670 53.85 29.82 6.06
CA LEU A 670 52.55 30.46 5.93
C LEU A 670 52.68 31.77 5.13
N SER A 671 53.70 31.91 4.28
CA SER A 671 53.93 33.16 3.56
C SER A 671 52.84 33.44 2.52
N LYS A 672 52.38 34.69 2.48
CA LYS A 672 51.36 35.22 1.56
C LYS A 672 50.00 34.54 1.65
N ILE A 673 49.75 33.74 2.68
CA ILE A 673 48.44 33.15 2.91
C ILE A 673 47.47 34.21 3.46
N ASP A 674 46.20 34.10 3.09
CA ASP A 674 45.14 34.87 3.72
C ASP A 674 44.58 34.08 4.92
N ILE A 675 45.03 34.44 6.12
CA ILE A 675 44.54 33.88 7.40
C ILE A 675 43.57 34.84 8.09
N SER A 676 42.82 35.61 7.29
CA SER A 676 41.79 36.49 7.83
C SER A 676 40.70 35.70 8.55
N GLY A 677 40.31 36.14 9.74
CA GLY A 677 39.32 35.48 10.59
C GLY A 677 39.77 34.17 11.25
N VAL A 678 40.97 33.68 10.95
CA VAL A 678 41.46 32.40 11.49
C VAL A 678 41.65 32.48 12.99
N ASP A 679 41.22 31.44 13.71
CA ASP A 679 41.50 31.27 15.13
C ASP A 679 42.79 30.48 15.34
N LEU A 680 43.83 31.15 15.84
CA LEU A 680 45.12 30.57 16.21
C LEU A 680 45.31 30.53 17.73
N ALA A 681 44.25 30.66 18.53
CA ALA A 681 44.38 30.72 19.98
C ALA A 681 45.19 29.53 20.54
N GLY A 682 46.23 29.81 21.31
CA GLY A 682 47.11 28.77 21.90
C GLY A 682 48.00 28.02 20.90
N ALA A 683 48.02 28.38 19.62
CA ALA A 683 48.91 27.75 18.64
C ALA A 683 50.39 28.07 18.90
N THR A 684 51.28 27.21 18.40
CA THR A 684 52.74 27.44 18.44
C THR A 684 53.24 27.92 17.09
N LEU A 685 53.75 29.15 17.01
CA LEU A 685 54.26 29.78 15.78
C LEU A 685 55.80 29.87 15.74
N THR A 686 56.50 29.11 16.59
CA THR A 686 57.98 29.17 16.65
C THR A 686 58.59 28.91 15.28
N GLY A 687 59.30 29.91 14.72
CA GLY A 687 60.00 29.77 13.43
C GLY A 687 59.11 29.69 12.20
N SER A 688 57.78 29.85 12.31
CA SER A 688 56.89 29.89 11.15
C SER A 688 57.13 31.13 10.28
N ASN A 689 56.91 31.02 8.97
CA ASN A 689 57.09 32.14 8.05
C ASN A 689 55.75 32.83 7.78
N LEU A 690 55.53 34.01 8.36
CA LEU A 690 54.32 34.82 8.13
C LEU A 690 54.51 35.91 7.06
N THR A 691 55.59 35.85 6.26
CA THR A 691 55.93 36.94 5.32
C THR A 691 54.81 37.16 4.31
N GLY A 692 54.25 38.37 4.29
CA GLY A 692 53.17 38.79 3.41
C GLY A 692 51.81 38.18 3.74
N ALA A 693 51.66 37.44 4.84
CA ALA A 693 50.38 36.92 5.29
C ALA A 693 49.45 38.06 5.73
N THR A 694 48.13 37.89 5.54
CA THR A 694 47.11 38.87 5.95
C THR A 694 46.47 38.43 7.27
N LEU A 695 46.63 39.24 8.32
CA LEU A 695 46.09 38.96 9.66
C LEU A 695 44.93 39.91 9.98
N THR A 696 43.86 39.84 9.18
CA THR A 696 42.65 40.64 9.42
C THR A 696 41.65 39.83 10.25
N ASP A 697 41.13 40.36 11.35
CA ASP A 697 40.19 39.65 12.24
C ASP A 697 40.72 38.31 12.80
N THR A 698 42.04 38.06 12.74
CA THR A 698 42.68 36.83 13.22
C THR A 698 42.76 36.81 14.75
N THR A 699 42.50 35.67 15.38
CA THR A 699 42.67 35.49 16.83
C THR A 699 44.04 34.89 17.15
N LEU A 700 44.84 35.59 17.92
CA LEU A 700 46.21 35.21 18.30
C LEU A 700 46.38 35.08 19.82
N VAL A 701 45.28 34.93 20.56
CA VAL A 701 45.29 34.87 22.03
C VAL A 701 46.15 33.70 22.52
N SER A 702 47.05 33.97 23.47
CA SER A 702 47.92 32.96 24.09
C SER A 702 48.80 32.16 23.10
N VAL A 703 49.01 32.66 21.89
CA VAL A 703 49.98 32.09 20.94
C VAL A 703 51.39 32.14 21.53
N THR A 704 52.19 31.11 21.24
CA THR A 704 53.59 31.04 21.66
C THR A 704 54.54 31.08 20.45
N GLY A 705 55.78 31.53 20.67
CA GLY A 705 56.83 31.54 19.64
C GLY A 705 56.73 32.67 18.61
N LEU A 706 55.77 33.60 18.76
CA LEU A 706 55.64 34.78 17.92
C LEU A 706 56.79 35.76 18.16
N THR A 707 57.42 36.25 17.09
CA THR A 707 58.52 37.23 17.15
C THR A 707 58.15 38.56 16.50
N ASP A 708 58.91 39.60 16.83
CA ASP A 708 58.80 40.91 16.18
C ASP A 708 59.05 40.83 14.67
N SER A 709 60.04 40.05 14.22
CA SER A 709 60.33 39.84 12.80
C SER A 709 59.15 39.21 12.05
N GLN A 710 58.43 38.27 12.66
CA GLN A 710 57.24 37.66 12.06
C GLN A 710 56.14 38.69 11.88
N LEU A 711 55.80 39.46 12.93
CA LEU A 711 54.78 40.52 12.85
C LEU A 711 55.17 41.67 11.92
N ARG A 712 56.46 41.99 11.76
CA ARG A 712 56.95 42.97 10.78
C ARG A 712 56.83 42.51 9.34
N SER A 713 56.83 41.19 9.12
CA SER A 713 56.85 40.60 7.78
C SER A 713 55.46 40.46 7.17
N VAL A 714 54.39 40.56 7.97
CA VAL A 714 52.99 40.43 7.51
C VAL A 714 52.56 41.61 6.64
N SER A 715 51.57 41.40 5.78
CA SER A 715 51.05 42.45 4.88
C SER A 715 50.15 43.44 5.61
N SER A 716 49.42 42.99 6.63
CA SER A 716 48.41 43.76 7.34
C SER A 716 48.07 43.07 8.67
N VAL A 717 47.97 43.85 9.76
CA VAL A 717 47.41 43.41 11.04
C VAL A 717 46.25 44.35 11.38
N ARG A 718 45.03 43.90 11.14
CA ARG A 718 43.82 44.73 11.25
C ARG A 718 42.75 43.99 12.03
N ALA A 719 42.14 44.63 13.01
CA ALA A 719 41.09 44.03 13.83
C ALA A 719 41.46 42.67 14.47
N ALA A 720 42.76 42.36 14.54
CA ALA A 720 43.25 41.11 15.11
C ALA A 720 43.11 41.14 16.63
N ASN A 721 42.80 39.99 17.22
CA ASN A 721 42.76 39.80 18.66
C ASN A 721 44.13 39.31 19.16
N LEU A 722 44.91 40.21 19.73
CA LEU A 722 46.24 39.96 20.27
C LEU A 722 46.22 39.87 21.81
N SER A 723 45.04 39.83 22.43
CA SER A 723 44.89 39.98 23.87
C SER A 723 45.66 38.92 24.67
N GLY A 724 46.23 39.33 25.80
CA GLY A 724 46.98 38.47 26.72
C GLY A 724 48.35 38.01 26.21
N LEU A 725 48.82 38.48 25.05
CA LEU A 725 50.12 38.09 24.51
C LEU A 725 51.30 38.73 25.25
N ASP A 726 52.42 38.02 25.31
CA ASP A 726 53.70 38.61 25.70
C ASP A 726 54.37 39.26 24.49
N LEU A 727 54.29 40.60 24.42
CA LEU A 727 54.90 41.41 23.38
C LEU A 727 56.15 42.13 23.89
N SER A 728 56.66 41.76 25.07
CA SER A 728 57.73 42.49 25.72
C SER A 728 59.01 42.49 24.90
N ASN A 729 59.70 43.63 24.89
CA ASN A 729 60.94 43.88 24.15
C ASN A 729 60.86 43.68 22.63
N MET A 730 59.65 43.59 22.05
CA MET A 730 59.47 43.52 20.60
C MET A 730 59.57 44.90 19.96
N ASP A 731 60.28 45.01 18.85
CA ASP A 731 60.18 46.20 18.00
C ASP A 731 58.95 46.04 17.09
N LEU A 732 57.91 46.87 17.24
CA LEU A 732 56.72 46.91 16.35
C LEU A 732 56.54 48.30 15.69
N SER A 733 57.57 49.15 15.73
CA SER A 733 57.58 50.50 15.14
C SER A 733 57.28 50.56 13.64
N SER A 734 57.46 49.47 12.88
CA SER A 734 57.12 49.39 11.45
C SER A 734 55.82 48.65 11.18
N VAL A 735 55.10 48.23 12.22
CA VAL A 735 53.83 47.50 12.08
C VAL A 735 52.68 48.47 12.31
N THR A 736 51.75 48.53 11.35
CA THR A 736 50.50 49.27 11.52
C THR A 736 49.46 48.34 12.14
N LEU A 737 49.14 48.58 13.42
CA LEU A 737 48.07 47.89 14.14
C LEU A 737 46.80 48.74 14.07
N THR A 738 45.85 48.37 13.22
CA THR A 738 44.58 49.12 13.09
C THR A 738 43.46 48.35 13.77
N ASN A 739 42.75 48.97 14.72
CA ASN A 739 41.62 48.38 15.45
C ASN A 739 41.92 47.04 16.14
N CYS A 740 43.19 46.75 16.46
CA CYS A 740 43.57 45.48 17.10
C CYS A 740 43.27 45.52 18.62
N ASP A 741 42.92 44.37 19.18
CA ASP A 741 42.70 44.19 20.62
C ASP A 741 44.01 43.81 21.31
N LEU A 742 44.54 44.73 22.13
CA LEU A 742 45.78 44.57 22.90
C LEU A 742 45.53 44.41 24.42
N ARG A 743 44.30 44.08 24.83
CA ARG A 743 43.96 43.98 26.26
C ARG A 743 44.81 42.92 26.96
N GLY A 744 45.41 43.29 28.09
CA GLY A 744 46.17 42.36 28.92
C GLY A 744 47.51 41.90 28.34
N CYS A 745 47.98 42.49 27.24
CA CYS A 745 49.31 42.18 26.71
C CYS A 745 50.43 42.69 27.62
N ASN A 746 51.55 41.96 27.70
CA ASN A 746 52.78 42.48 28.28
C ASN A 746 53.49 43.36 27.25
N LEU A 747 53.39 44.68 27.40
CA LEU A 747 54.00 45.67 26.50
C LEU A 747 55.34 46.23 27.03
N THR A 748 55.95 45.58 28.02
CA THR A 748 57.18 46.08 28.65
C THR A 748 58.32 46.14 27.63
N GLY A 749 58.84 47.33 27.33
CA GLY A 749 59.93 47.51 26.37
C GLY A 749 59.53 47.37 24.89
N THR A 750 58.23 47.31 24.58
CA THR A 750 57.71 47.21 23.21
C THR A 750 57.76 48.58 22.51
N LEU A 751 58.19 48.63 21.25
CA LEU A 751 58.18 49.86 20.42
C LEU A 751 56.95 49.88 19.50
N LEU A 752 56.06 50.87 19.62
CA LEU A 752 54.86 51.04 18.77
C LEU A 752 54.94 52.32 17.91
N SER A 753 54.28 52.34 16.75
CA SER A 753 54.20 53.50 15.85
C SER A 753 53.04 54.44 16.21
N ALA A 754 53.19 55.75 15.95
CA ALA A 754 52.18 56.77 16.28
C ALA A 754 50.90 56.68 15.42
N GLU A 755 50.97 56.06 14.24
CA GLU A 755 49.83 55.83 13.34
C GLU A 755 49.04 54.56 13.68
N SER A 756 49.36 53.89 14.80
CA SER A 756 48.61 52.73 15.26
C SER A 756 47.26 53.17 15.81
N GLY A 757 46.20 53.03 15.01
CA GLY A 757 44.80 53.12 15.47
C GLY A 757 44.41 51.95 16.37
N ALA A 758 45.32 51.49 17.23
CA ALA A 758 45.12 50.36 18.14
C ALA A 758 44.33 50.84 19.36
N THR A 759 43.30 50.08 19.75
CA THR A 759 42.54 50.36 20.97
C THR A 759 43.39 49.96 22.17
N LEU A 760 44.13 50.92 22.73
CA LEU A 760 45.00 50.70 23.88
C LEU A 760 44.19 50.73 25.19
N SER A 761 43.64 49.59 25.60
CA SER A 761 43.08 49.44 26.95
C SER A 761 44.15 48.89 27.89
N ILE A 762 44.79 49.77 28.67
CA ILE A 762 45.79 49.40 29.69
C ILE A 762 45.07 49.02 31.00
N PRO A 763 45.16 47.76 31.48
CA PRO A 763 44.85 47.47 32.87
C PRO A 763 46.09 47.78 33.73
N VAL A 764 46.09 48.91 34.44
CA VAL A 764 47.09 49.20 35.48
C VAL A 764 46.75 48.38 36.73
N VAL A 765 47.61 47.40 37.10
CA VAL A 765 48.02 47.16 38.51
C VAL A 765 49.39 46.42 38.54
N PRO A 766 50.45 46.97 39.15
CA PRO A 766 51.54 46.16 39.71
C PRO A 766 51.24 45.81 41.18
N GLN A 767 51.33 44.52 41.54
CA GLN A 767 51.48 44.10 42.94
C GLN A 767 52.91 44.42 43.41
N PHE A 768 53.05 45.02 44.60
CA PHE A 768 54.34 45.12 45.29
C PHE A 768 54.33 44.29 46.58
N ASP A 769 55.25 43.35 46.66
CA ASP A 769 55.65 42.64 47.89
C ASP A 769 56.50 43.58 48.79
N ARG A 770 55.82 44.40 49.61
CA ARG A 770 56.28 45.17 50.81
C ARG A 770 56.76 46.64 50.63
N PRO A 771 56.63 47.48 51.70
CA PRO A 771 56.59 48.95 51.58
C PRO A 771 57.94 49.61 51.93
N VAL A 772 58.25 50.76 51.32
CA VAL A 772 59.33 51.65 51.80
C VAL A 772 58.86 53.10 51.80
N SER A 773 58.91 53.71 52.99
CA SER A 773 58.59 55.10 53.28
C SER A 773 59.76 56.04 52.99
N GLY A 774 59.46 57.21 52.43
CA GLY A 774 60.30 58.40 52.56
C GLY A 774 61.30 58.64 51.42
N MET A 775 60.81 58.95 50.23
CA MET A 775 61.52 59.80 49.26
C MET A 775 60.51 60.66 48.48
N SER A 776 60.88 61.93 48.31
CA SER A 776 60.16 62.94 47.55
C SER A 776 60.12 62.63 46.06
N GLN A 777 58.90 62.56 45.53
CA GLN A 777 58.41 62.84 44.17
C GLN A 777 59.41 62.70 43.00
N GLY A 778 59.19 61.64 42.22
CA GLY A 778 59.79 61.38 40.91
C GLY A 778 58.77 60.72 39.97
N TRP A 779 57.70 61.44 39.67
CA TRP A 779 56.74 61.40 38.55
C TRP A 779 56.73 60.19 37.60
N ASN A 780 55.55 59.56 37.46
CA ASN A 780 55.22 58.70 36.31
C ASN A 780 54.43 59.53 35.29
N THR A 781 54.94 59.64 34.06
CA THR A 781 54.29 60.37 32.95
C THR A 781 53.87 59.36 31.88
N PHE A 782 52.65 59.46 31.38
CA PHE A 782 52.23 58.77 30.15
C PHE A 782 51.66 59.76 29.15
N HIS A 783 51.81 59.41 27.87
CA HIS A 783 51.51 60.27 26.74
C HIS A 783 50.30 59.72 25.97
N LEU A 784 49.38 60.61 25.66
CA LEU A 784 48.16 60.36 24.91
C LEU A 784 48.23 61.14 23.59
N THR A 785 48.22 60.42 22.47
CA THR A 785 48.09 61.03 21.15
C THR A 785 46.62 61.02 20.77
N VAL A 786 46.01 62.21 20.61
CA VAL A 786 44.58 62.33 20.33
C VAL A 786 44.39 62.66 18.84
N PRO A 787 43.75 61.77 18.04
CA PRO A 787 43.52 62.04 16.63
C PRO A 787 42.57 63.23 16.46
N ALA A 788 42.78 63.99 15.38
CA ALA A 788 42.06 65.22 15.07
C ALA A 788 40.64 65.01 14.53
N LEU A 789 39.84 64.16 15.18
CA LEU A 789 38.42 63.97 14.88
C LEU A 789 37.58 64.92 15.75
N GLU A 790 36.67 65.68 15.14
CA GLU A 790 35.67 66.44 15.90
C GLU A 790 34.80 65.48 16.73
N GLY A 791 34.65 65.75 18.03
CA GLY A 791 33.80 64.96 18.94
C GLY A 791 34.50 63.83 19.70
N LEU A 792 35.84 63.70 19.61
CA LEU A 792 36.58 62.75 20.46
C LEU A 792 36.66 63.27 21.90
N GLU A 793 36.07 62.53 22.83
CA GLU A 793 36.11 62.80 24.27
C GLU A 793 36.90 61.71 24.98
N TRP A 794 37.91 62.09 25.75
CA TRP A 794 38.73 61.17 26.52
C TRP A 794 38.64 61.50 28.00
N LEU A 795 38.65 60.45 28.80
CA LEU A 795 38.42 60.51 30.23
C LEU A 795 39.63 59.93 30.94
N LEU A 796 40.25 60.78 31.76
CA LEU A 796 41.33 60.38 32.63
C LEU A 796 40.84 60.22 34.06
N TYR A 797 40.98 59.01 34.59
CA TYR A 797 40.70 58.71 35.99
C TYR A 797 42.00 58.55 36.75
N SER A 798 42.14 59.27 37.87
CA SER A 798 43.25 59.06 38.80
C SER A 798 42.79 59.04 40.26
N SER A 799 43.35 58.09 41.01
CA SER A 799 43.18 57.97 42.47
C SER A 799 44.29 58.66 43.27
N GLY A 800 45.13 59.46 42.60
CA GLY A 800 46.18 60.31 43.17
C GLY A 800 46.23 61.65 42.43
N THR A 801 47.10 62.54 42.88
CA THR A 801 47.25 63.87 42.26
C THR A 801 47.93 63.70 40.91
N VAL A 802 47.30 64.18 39.84
CA VAL A 802 47.82 64.11 38.47
C VAL A 802 47.76 65.49 37.83
N GLN A 803 48.91 65.97 37.39
CA GLN A 803 49.05 67.19 36.59
C GLN A 803 48.91 66.85 35.12
N ILE A 804 48.08 67.60 34.39
CA ILE A 804 47.89 67.40 32.96
C ILE A 804 48.49 68.60 32.22
N THR A 805 49.36 68.32 31.26
CA THR A 805 49.97 69.30 30.36
C THR A 805 49.58 68.94 28.92
N CYS A 806 49.22 69.92 28.09
CA CYS A 806 48.89 69.69 26.70
C CYS A 806 49.75 70.61 25.84
N SER A 807 50.54 70.03 24.95
CA SER A 807 51.49 70.76 24.10
C SER A 807 52.37 71.76 24.89
N GLY A 808 52.81 71.38 26.09
CA GLY A 808 53.65 72.20 26.97
C GLY A 808 52.94 73.31 27.77
N HIS A 809 51.61 73.44 27.64
CA HIS A 809 50.82 74.31 28.50
C HIS A 809 50.32 73.54 29.72
N TYR A 810 50.48 74.11 30.92
CA TYR A 810 49.82 73.61 32.12
C TYR A 810 48.31 73.75 31.95
N VAL A 811 47.61 72.63 32.12
CA VAL A 811 46.17 72.57 31.87
C VAL A 811 45.44 72.55 33.21
N LEU A 812 45.65 71.52 34.03
CA LEU A 812 44.98 71.37 35.34
C LEU A 812 45.65 70.30 36.20
N ASP A 813 45.56 70.45 37.53
CA ASP A 813 45.83 69.39 38.49
C ASP A 813 44.53 68.68 38.89
N ASN A 814 44.58 67.36 38.92
CA ASN A 814 43.52 66.49 39.37
C ASN A 814 43.92 65.84 40.69
N SER A 815 43.52 66.41 41.82
CA SER A 815 43.88 65.91 43.15
C SER A 815 43.14 64.64 43.59
N SER A 816 42.09 64.26 42.87
CA SER A 816 41.40 62.96 42.85
C SER A 816 40.05 63.19 42.16
N GLY A 817 39.89 62.74 40.93
CA GLY A 817 38.73 63.12 40.12
C GLY A 817 38.85 62.72 38.66
N ILE A 818 37.91 63.20 37.84
CA ILE A 818 37.83 62.90 36.42
C ILE A 818 38.30 64.13 35.66
N VAL A 819 39.25 63.96 34.74
CA VAL A 819 39.53 64.98 33.74
C VAL A 819 38.95 64.54 32.43
N MET A 820 37.94 65.28 31.98
CA MET A 820 37.36 65.16 30.66
C MET A 820 38.14 66.04 29.70
N CYS A 821 38.34 65.53 28.50
CA CYS A 821 38.93 66.34 27.46
C CYS A 821 38.23 66.13 26.13
N SER A 822 37.89 67.23 25.45
CA SER A 822 37.08 67.24 24.25
C SER A 822 37.61 68.27 23.24
N ARG A 823 37.45 68.03 21.94
CA ARG A 823 37.80 69.02 20.92
C ARG A 823 36.62 69.96 20.66
N VAL A 824 36.76 71.24 21.00
CA VAL A 824 35.76 72.31 20.78
C VAL A 824 36.32 73.29 19.75
N GLY A 825 35.89 73.15 18.49
CA GLY A 825 36.37 73.98 17.38
C GLY A 825 37.88 73.82 17.11
N THR A 826 38.62 74.93 17.16
CA THR A 826 40.09 74.95 16.99
C THR A 826 40.84 74.86 18.33
N SER A 827 40.26 74.21 19.33
CA SER A 827 40.85 74.06 20.66
C SER A 827 40.47 72.72 21.27
N ILE A 828 41.32 72.25 22.18
CA ILE A 828 41.04 71.10 23.03
C ILE A 828 40.70 71.63 24.41
N GLU A 829 39.48 71.39 24.84
CA GLU A 829 38.97 71.75 26.15
C GLU A 829 39.20 70.61 27.12
N PHE A 830 39.87 70.91 28.23
CA PHE A 830 40.04 70.04 29.37
C PHE A 830 39.19 70.55 30.52
N SER A 831 38.36 69.71 31.10
CA SER A 831 37.50 70.05 32.22
C SER A 831 37.72 69.05 33.36
N GLY A 832 37.94 69.56 34.56
CA GLY A 832 38.11 68.75 35.76
C GLY A 832 37.68 69.48 37.02
N PRO A 833 37.80 68.86 38.20
CA PRO A 833 37.31 69.43 39.46
C PRO A 833 37.98 70.76 39.86
N ALA A 834 39.20 71.00 39.37
CA ALA A 834 39.97 72.22 39.60
C ALA A 834 39.61 73.38 38.64
N GLY A 835 38.80 73.13 37.60
CA GLY A 835 38.39 74.11 36.61
C GLY A 835 38.45 73.60 35.16
N THR A 836 38.17 74.50 34.21
CA THR A 836 38.26 74.26 32.77
C THR A 836 39.44 75.01 32.17
N ALA A 837 40.18 74.36 31.27
CA ALA A 837 41.26 74.96 30.51
C ALA A 837 41.13 74.60 29.02
N ASN A 838 41.26 75.61 28.16
CA ASN A 838 41.14 75.48 26.72
C ASN A 838 42.52 75.69 26.08
N VAL A 839 42.97 74.70 25.31
CA VAL A 839 44.27 74.73 24.64
C VAL A 839 44.05 74.87 23.13
N PRO A 840 44.42 75.99 22.51
CA PRO A 840 44.28 76.19 21.07
C PRO A 840 45.05 75.12 20.28
N CYS A 841 44.41 74.52 19.28
CA CYS A 841 44.95 73.45 18.45
C CYS A 841 44.67 73.70 16.96
N THR A 842 45.67 73.47 16.12
CA THR A 842 45.55 73.68 14.67
C THR A 842 44.61 72.63 14.03
N PRO A 843 43.70 72.99 13.10
CA PRO A 843 42.85 72.02 12.40
C PRO A 843 43.69 70.98 11.63
N GLY A 844 43.39 69.68 11.80
CA GLY A 844 44.08 68.59 11.11
C GLY A 844 45.44 68.17 11.67
N VAL A 845 45.87 68.73 12.81
CA VAL A 845 47.10 68.32 13.52
C VAL A 845 46.72 67.62 14.83
N GLU A 846 47.35 66.48 15.09
CA GLU A 846 47.23 65.73 16.35
C GLU A 846 47.76 66.56 17.52
N ALA A 847 47.06 66.49 18.67
CA ALA A 847 47.52 67.16 19.88
C ALA A 847 48.09 66.14 20.84
N MET A 848 49.26 66.47 21.41
CA MET A 848 49.93 65.63 22.39
C MET A 848 49.56 66.05 23.80
N VAL A 849 49.04 65.09 24.53
CA VAL A 849 48.60 65.28 25.90
C VAL A 849 49.52 64.49 26.80
N GLU A 850 50.16 65.21 27.70
CA GLU A 850 51.01 64.67 28.73
C GLU A 850 50.26 64.63 30.05
N VAL A 851 50.22 63.45 30.66
CA VAL A 851 49.59 63.25 31.95
C VAL A 851 50.66 62.84 32.95
N ASN A 852 50.97 63.76 33.85
CA ASN A 852 52.04 63.70 34.84
C ASN A 852 51.49 63.35 36.22
N VAL A 853 51.79 62.17 36.74
CA VAL A 853 51.28 61.72 38.04
C VAL A 853 52.18 62.22 39.16
N LEU A 854 51.67 63.15 39.97
CA LEU A 854 52.39 63.94 40.97
C LEU A 854 52.64 63.19 42.28
N GLU A 855 51.65 62.46 42.79
CA GLU A 855 51.77 61.61 43.98
C GLU A 855 50.79 60.44 43.92
N CYS A 856 51.31 59.22 43.87
CA CYS A 856 50.55 57.99 44.00
C CYS A 856 50.99 57.24 45.25
N SER A 857 50.06 56.97 46.16
CA SER A 857 50.23 55.89 47.14
C SER A 857 50.25 54.53 46.41
N SER A 858 50.89 53.51 46.98
CA SER A 858 50.82 52.15 46.44
C SER A 858 49.34 51.72 46.24
N GLY A 859 48.96 51.32 45.03
CA GLY A 859 47.58 50.95 44.68
C GLY A 859 46.78 52.03 43.93
N SER A 860 47.37 53.19 43.65
CA SER A 860 46.74 54.20 42.82
C SER A 860 46.72 53.77 41.34
N THR A 861 45.53 53.68 40.75
CA THR A 861 45.32 53.40 39.32
C THR A 861 45.21 54.70 38.53
N VAL A 862 45.79 54.70 37.33
CA VAL A 862 45.52 55.71 36.31
C VAL A 862 45.00 55.00 35.07
N THR A 863 43.77 55.31 34.72
CA THR A 863 43.09 54.65 33.61
C THR A 863 42.84 55.69 32.53
N VAL A 864 43.37 55.38 31.35
CA VAL A 864 43.24 56.18 30.15
C VAL A 864 42.14 55.56 29.31
N VAL A 865 41.06 56.32 29.10
CA VAL A 865 39.97 55.94 28.21
C VAL A 865 40.03 56.92 27.04
N MET A 866 40.56 56.44 25.90
CA MET A 866 40.60 57.18 24.63
C MET A 866 39.24 57.18 23.94
#